data_AF-A0AAN7ECQ3-F1
#
_entry.id   AF-A0AAN7ECQ3-F1
#
_cell.length_a   1.000
_cell.length_b   1.000
_cell.length_c   1.000
_cell.angle_alpha   90.00
_cell.angle_beta   90.00
_cell.angle_gamma   90.00
#
_symmetry.space_group_name_H-M   'P 1'
#
loop_
_entity.id
_entity.type
_entity.pdbx_description
1 polymer ?
#
loop_
_entity_poly.entity_id
_entity_poly.type
_entity_poly.pdbx_seq_one_letter_code
_entity_poly.pdbx_strand_id
1 'polypeptide(L)'
;MGIQSATFWPNVPATLALILLIPKLIEDGIIDTQGTPLKNELIWLSKEILAWTSTKLPWNCPRDSKRQEFLFEHLFKTNHFVKQCNWHLCNSFYELDSLALNLIPEIMPIGPLLLANQSGGHIGRFWPENSTCLSWLDKQPVDSVIYASFGSTSKFSQRQLDELALGLELIGQPFLWVVRTRIADRGRIVIWAPQEQVLAHPSIACFLSHCGWNSTLEGISMGVPFPCWPYFTDQFQNKSYICDVWKVGLGLNLDENGIITRHEINTKIKTLLFDDGIKTSALKVMGSQPHVLVVPYPAQGHVAPLMKFSHQIVDHGIMVTFVSPESIHERLTTTIPMKSSIRLDPFPDGLEPGDDRNDTIKLTNSFLEAMPGHFRDLIEKINKSADERISCVITDGMVVPALEVAEKMGIKRAILWPAGPTTLAIILSIPKLIQDGIIDTQGTPFKNELIWLLKEIPAWTSTKLPWRCPGDSKSQETLFGHVFRMNHFVKQCNWLICNSFYELDSLALNLIPKITHVGPLLLANQSGSYIGSFWPEDSTCLSWLDKQPMGSIIYASFGGTSIFNQQQLDELALGLELIGQPFLWVVQSDIINEALFEFLDGFRTRIANHGRIVNWAPQEQVLAHPSTACFLSHCGWNSTLEGISMGVPFLWWPYFTNQFQNKSYICDV
;
A
#
# COMPACT_ATOMS: atom_id res chain seq x y z
N MET A 1 -24.89 10.80 -15.36
CA MET A 1 -23.61 10.08 -15.22
C MET A 1 -23.10 10.39 -13.82
N GLY A 2 -23.21 9.47 -12.86
CA GLY A 2 -22.80 9.69 -11.46
C GLY A 2 -21.27 9.68 -11.29
N ILE A 3 -20.56 10.49 -12.08
CA ILE A 3 -19.11 10.55 -12.08
C ILE A 3 -18.69 11.30 -10.81
N GLN A 4 -18.00 10.61 -9.91
CA GLN A 4 -17.36 11.26 -8.76
C GLN A 4 -16.25 12.19 -9.25
N SER A 5 -16.12 13.34 -8.60
CA SER A 5 -15.07 14.31 -8.91
C SER A 5 -14.09 14.46 -7.75
N ALA A 6 -12.81 14.59 -8.09
CA ALA A 6 -11.75 14.81 -7.12
C ALA A 6 -10.87 15.97 -7.58
N THR A 7 -10.31 16.71 -6.62
CA THR A 7 -9.31 17.75 -6.86
C THR A 7 -7.98 17.30 -6.30
N PHE A 8 -6.87 17.64 -6.96
CA PHE A 8 -5.53 17.41 -6.43
C PHE A 8 -4.90 18.73 -6.00
N TRP A 9 -4.54 18.81 -4.72
CA TRP A 9 -3.92 19.96 -4.10
C TRP A 9 -2.42 19.71 -3.87
N PRO A 10 -1.53 20.38 -4.62
CA PRO A 10 -0.09 20.11 -4.57
C PRO A 10 0.66 20.93 -3.52
N ASN A 11 -0.02 21.66 -2.63
CA ASN A 11 0.60 22.49 -1.58
C ASN A 11 0.22 21.97 -0.18
N VAL A 12 0.71 22.63 0.88
CA VAL A 12 0.38 22.28 2.28
C VAL A 12 -1.15 22.18 2.47
N PRO A 13 -1.65 21.14 3.16
CA PRO A 13 -3.07 21.03 3.52
C PRO A 13 -3.60 22.28 4.22
N ALA A 14 -2.80 22.87 5.10
CA ALA A 14 -3.16 24.08 5.84
C ALA A 14 -3.45 25.29 4.91
N THR A 15 -2.81 25.36 3.75
CA THR A 15 -3.09 26.40 2.74
C THR A 15 -4.46 26.20 2.08
N LEU A 16 -4.87 24.95 1.84
CA LEU A 16 -6.20 24.65 1.31
C LEU A 16 -7.30 25.02 2.32
N ALA A 17 -7.10 24.68 3.60
CA ALA A 17 -8.01 25.07 4.67
C ALA A 17 -8.16 26.60 4.76
N LEU A 18 -7.04 27.35 4.65
CA LEU A 18 -7.08 28.81 4.59
C LEU A 18 -7.85 29.33 3.37
N ILE A 19 -7.64 28.75 2.19
CA ILE A 19 -8.37 29.14 0.98
C ILE A 19 -9.86 28.93 1.16
N LEU A 20 -10.28 27.82 1.76
CA LEU A 20 -11.69 27.51 2.05
C LEU A 20 -12.36 28.57 2.95
N LEU A 21 -11.58 29.24 3.80
CA LEU A 21 -12.01 30.32 4.68
C LEU A 21 -12.05 31.72 4.04
N ILE A 22 -11.56 31.92 2.81
CA ILE A 22 -11.52 33.26 2.18
C ILE A 22 -12.84 34.04 2.30
N PRO A 23 -14.03 33.47 2.01
CA PRO A 23 -15.30 34.19 2.16
C PRO A 23 -15.52 34.73 3.58
N LYS A 24 -15.10 33.96 4.60
CA LYS A 24 -15.21 34.35 6.00
C LYS A 24 -14.23 35.46 6.36
N LEU A 25 -13.00 35.42 5.82
CA LEU A 25 -12.01 36.49 6.01
C LEU A 25 -12.49 37.84 5.44
N ILE A 26 -13.24 37.82 4.33
CA ILE A 26 -13.88 39.02 3.77
C ILE A 26 -15.01 39.50 4.67
N GLU A 27 -15.89 38.60 5.12
CA GLU A 27 -17.02 38.92 6.00
C GLU A 27 -16.55 39.55 7.33
N ASP A 28 -15.47 39.01 7.90
CA ASP A 28 -14.91 39.48 9.18
C ASP A 28 -14.06 40.77 9.02
N GLY A 29 -13.91 41.28 7.79
CA GLY A 29 -13.17 42.50 7.49
C GLY A 29 -11.67 42.39 7.73
N ILE A 30 -11.13 41.17 7.59
CA ILE A 30 -9.69 40.88 7.70
C ILE A 30 -8.99 41.25 6.38
N ILE A 31 -9.64 40.92 5.26
CA ILE A 31 -9.22 41.24 3.90
C ILE A 31 -10.37 41.89 3.12
N ASP A 32 -10.06 42.66 2.07
CA ASP A 32 -11.06 43.18 1.14
C ASP A 32 -11.44 42.14 0.06
N THR A 33 -12.34 42.53 -0.85
CA THR A 33 -12.80 41.69 -1.96
C THR A 33 -11.73 41.46 -3.05
N GLN A 34 -10.57 42.09 -2.95
CA GLN A 34 -9.39 41.85 -3.80
C GLN A 34 -8.29 41.07 -3.05
N GLY A 35 -8.58 40.63 -1.82
CA GLY A 35 -7.64 39.87 -1.00
C GLY A 35 -6.58 40.71 -0.30
N THR A 36 -6.71 42.03 -0.32
CA THR A 36 -5.78 42.95 0.36
C THR A 36 -6.07 42.96 1.85
N PRO A 37 -5.05 42.78 2.71
CA PRO A 37 -5.21 42.90 4.15
C PRO A 37 -5.72 44.29 4.58
N LEU A 38 -6.81 44.33 5.34
CA LEU A 38 -7.35 45.56 5.93
C LEU A 38 -6.76 45.84 7.31
N LYS A 39 -6.31 44.79 8.00
CA LYS A 39 -5.67 44.84 9.32
C LYS A 39 -4.40 44.01 9.33
N ASN A 40 -3.42 44.40 10.15
CA ASN A 40 -2.25 43.56 10.42
C ASN A 40 -2.54 42.68 11.64
N GLU A 41 -3.12 41.51 11.40
CA GLU A 41 -3.52 40.57 12.45
C GLU A 41 -3.10 39.14 12.12
N LEU A 42 -3.17 38.29 13.15
CA LEU A 42 -2.92 36.86 13.03
C LEU A 42 -4.24 36.14 12.70
N ILE A 43 -4.20 35.31 11.67
CA ILE A 43 -5.31 34.49 11.18
C ILE A 43 -5.06 33.05 11.63
N TRP A 44 -5.96 32.52 12.44
CA TRP A 44 -5.86 31.18 13.02
C TRP A 44 -6.89 30.25 12.38
N LEU A 45 -6.44 29.09 11.88
CA LEU A 45 -7.36 28.01 11.47
C LEU A 45 -7.85 27.21 12.69
N SER A 46 -6.95 27.00 13.64
CA SER A 46 -7.21 26.48 14.98
C SER A 46 -6.12 27.00 15.92
N LYS A 47 -6.28 26.82 17.24
CA LYS A 47 -5.25 27.24 18.22
C LYS A 47 -3.95 26.43 18.12
N GLU A 48 -4.01 25.27 17.47
CA GLU A 48 -2.92 24.29 17.40
C GLU A 48 -2.19 24.36 16.06
N ILE A 49 -2.76 25.04 15.06
CA ILE A 49 -2.14 25.27 13.76
C ILE A 49 -1.47 26.64 13.75
N LEU A 50 -0.29 26.70 13.13
CA LEU A 50 0.47 27.93 13.01
C LEU A 50 -0.35 29.03 12.32
N ALA A 51 -0.44 30.20 12.94
CA ALA A 51 -1.17 31.34 12.39
C ALA A 51 -0.50 31.94 11.14
N TRP A 52 -1.33 32.51 10.26
CA TRP A 52 -0.87 33.37 9.18
C TRP A 52 -0.83 34.81 9.67
N THR A 53 0.20 35.56 9.29
CA THR A 53 0.09 37.01 9.30
C THR A 53 -0.69 37.43 8.06
N SER A 54 -1.65 38.36 8.19
CA SER A 54 -2.41 38.87 7.05
C SER A 54 -1.52 39.41 5.91
N THR A 55 -0.33 39.93 6.24
CA THR A 55 0.69 40.38 5.29
C THR A 55 1.51 39.27 4.63
N LYS A 56 1.29 37.99 4.97
CA LYS A 56 1.99 36.82 4.41
C LYS A 56 1.02 35.77 3.87
N LEU A 57 -0.16 36.21 3.43
CA LEU A 57 -1.14 35.33 2.81
C LEU A 57 -0.61 34.76 1.47
N PRO A 58 -1.03 33.55 1.06
CA PRO A 58 -0.51 32.88 -0.13
C PRO A 58 -0.68 33.65 -1.44
N TRP A 59 -1.64 34.58 -1.53
CA TRP A 59 -1.83 35.43 -2.70
C TRP A 59 -1.11 36.78 -2.60
N ASN A 60 -0.57 37.14 -1.43
CA ASN A 60 0.04 38.45 -1.24
C ASN A 60 1.35 38.55 -2.04
N CYS A 61 1.40 39.54 -2.95
CA CYS A 61 2.59 39.86 -3.72
C CYS A 61 2.90 41.35 -3.52
N PRO A 62 3.58 41.74 -2.41
CA PRO A 62 3.73 43.14 -2.02
C PRO A 62 4.41 44.04 -3.05
N ARG A 63 5.17 43.45 -3.99
CA ARG A 63 5.90 44.14 -5.05
C ARG A 63 5.21 44.05 -6.42
N ASP A 64 4.05 43.40 -6.52
CA ASP A 64 3.34 43.13 -7.77
C ASP A 64 1.82 42.99 -7.52
N SER A 65 1.12 44.13 -7.45
CA SER A 65 -0.32 44.19 -7.14
C SER A 65 -1.18 43.46 -8.18
N LYS A 66 -0.80 43.50 -9.47
CA LYS A 66 -1.51 42.79 -10.54
C LYS A 66 -1.42 41.28 -10.36
N ARG A 67 -0.23 40.78 -9.98
CA ARG A 67 -0.06 39.36 -9.69
C ARG A 67 -0.82 38.94 -8.44
N GLN A 68 -0.87 39.79 -7.41
CA GLN A 68 -1.69 39.52 -6.22
C GLN A 68 -3.17 39.40 -6.57
N GLU A 69 -3.74 40.36 -7.29
CA GLU A 69 -5.14 40.36 -7.72
C GLU A 69 -5.45 39.09 -8.53
N PHE A 70 -4.60 38.75 -9.49
CA PHE A 70 -4.73 37.52 -10.28
C PHE A 70 -4.70 36.25 -9.42
N LEU A 71 -3.75 36.13 -8.50
CA LEU A 71 -3.63 34.97 -7.61
C LEU A 71 -4.84 34.87 -6.67
N PHE A 72 -5.28 35.99 -6.09
CA PHE A 72 -6.43 36.01 -5.21
C PHE A 72 -7.71 35.60 -5.96
N GLU A 73 -7.98 36.18 -7.13
CA GLU A 73 -9.13 35.79 -7.94
C GLU A 73 -9.10 34.29 -8.30
N HIS A 74 -7.92 33.77 -8.66
CA HIS A 74 -7.77 32.36 -8.99
C HIS A 74 -8.08 31.46 -7.79
N LEU A 75 -7.57 31.79 -6.61
CA LEU A 75 -7.83 31.04 -5.38
C LEU A 75 -9.28 31.18 -4.89
N PHE A 76 -9.87 32.37 -5.03
CA PHE A 76 -11.28 32.62 -4.71
C PHE A 76 -12.22 31.79 -5.61
N LYS A 77 -11.95 31.74 -6.92
CA LYS A 77 -12.69 30.86 -7.85
C LYS A 77 -12.47 29.39 -7.52
N THR A 78 -11.24 29.01 -7.15
CA THR A 78 -10.91 27.63 -6.74
C THR A 78 -11.71 27.19 -5.51
N ASN A 79 -11.91 28.07 -4.51
CA ASN A 79 -12.75 27.77 -3.33
C ASN A 79 -14.15 27.26 -3.73
N HIS A 80 -14.78 27.88 -4.73
CA HIS A 80 -16.10 27.47 -5.21
C HIS A 80 -16.10 26.07 -5.81
N PHE A 81 -15.09 25.72 -6.61
CA PHE A 81 -14.98 24.40 -7.25
C PHE A 81 -14.58 23.30 -6.27
N VAL A 82 -13.66 23.59 -5.34
CA VAL A 82 -13.25 22.65 -4.30
C VAL A 82 -14.49 22.21 -3.51
N LYS A 83 -15.35 23.13 -3.06
CA LYS A 83 -16.59 22.77 -2.33
C LYS A 83 -17.59 21.89 -3.10
N GLN A 84 -17.44 21.73 -4.41
CA GLN A 84 -18.33 20.89 -5.23
C GLN A 84 -17.75 19.50 -5.52
N CYS A 85 -16.49 19.26 -5.19
CA CYS A 85 -15.85 17.97 -5.42
C CYS A 85 -16.18 16.98 -4.29
N ASN A 86 -16.18 15.69 -4.62
CA ASN A 86 -16.43 14.61 -3.65
C ASN A 86 -15.20 14.25 -2.82
N TRP A 87 -14.00 14.56 -3.33
CA TRP A 87 -12.74 14.22 -2.68
C TRP A 87 -11.67 15.30 -2.92
N HIS A 88 -10.80 15.49 -1.94
CA HIS A 88 -9.62 16.35 -2.06
C HIS A 88 -8.36 15.53 -1.86
N LEU A 89 -7.61 15.27 -2.92
CA LEU A 89 -6.31 14.61 -2.82
C LEU A 89 -5.26 15.65 -2.47
N CYS A 90 -4.33 15.34 -1.57
CA CYS A 90 -3.18 16.21 -1.32
C CYS A 90 -1.87 15.41 -1.27
N ASN A 91 -0.80 15.98 -1.83
CA ASN A 91 0.53 15.42 -1.66
C ASN A 91 0.97 15.74 -0.22
N SER A 92 0.61 14.92 0.76
CA SER A 92 1.00 15.01 2.17
C SER A 92 0.69 13.67 2.84
N PHE A 93 1.07 13.49 4.10
CA PHE A 93 0.73 12.32 4.90
C PHE A 93 0.26 12.73 6.29
N TYR A 94 -0.52 11.85 6.93
CA TYR A 94 -1.26 12.19 8.14
C TYR A 94 -0.34 12.55 9.32
N GLU A 95 0.76 11.83 9.48
CA GLU A 95 1.74 12.08 10.55
C GLU A 95 2.45 13.43 10.42
N LEU A 96 2.51 14.02 9.22
CA LEU A 96 3.16 15.31 8.98
C LEU A 96 2.30 16.51 9.41
N ASP A 97 1.00 16.46 9.11
CA ASP A 97 0.08 17.61 9.26
C ASP A 97 -1.36 17.17 9.57
N SER A 98 -1.53 16.28 10.56
CA SER A 98 -2.84 15.75 10.95
C SER A 98 -3.86 16.83 11.31
N LEU A 99 -3.40 17.92 11.92
CA LEU A 99 -4.27 19.02 12.37
C LEU A 99 -4.92 19.70 11.17
N ALA A 100 -4.16 20.06 10.14
CA ALA A 100 -4.73 20.71 8.96
C ALA A 100 -5.59 19.75 8.12
N LEU A 101 -5.18 18.48 8.02
CA LEU A 101 -5.97 17.45 7.32
C LEU A 101 -7.35 17.26 7.98
N ASN A 102 -7.43 17.27 9.31
CA ASN A 102 -8.70 17.13 10.03
C ASN A 102 -9.65 18.33 9.88
N LEU A 103 -9.17 19.48 9.41
CA LEU A 103 -10.04 20.64 9.16
C LEU A 103 -10.77 20.58 7.82
N ILE A 104 -10.32 19.72 6.90
CA ILE A 104 -10.86 19.65 5.54
C ILE A 104 -11.63 18.34 5.42
N PRO A 105 -12.97 18.38 5.34
CA PRO A 105 -13.76 17.18 5.09
C PRO A 105 -13.31 16.50 3.80
N GLU A 106 -13.32 15.16 3.77
CA GLU A 106 -13.09 14.37 2.55
C GLU A 106 -11.70 14.59 1.89
N ILE A 107 -10.73 15.12 2.65
CA ILE A 107 -9.34 15.18 2.22
C ILE A 107 -8.65 13.83 2.38
N MET A 108 -7.93 13.41 1.35
CA MET A 108 -7.16 12.18 1.29
C MET A 108 -5.68 12.54 1.09
N PRO A 109 -4.85 12.41 2.13
CA PRO A 109 -3.40 12.49 1.96
C PRO A 109 -2.91 11.30 1.14
N ILE A 110 -2.25 11.57 0.02
CA ILE A 110 -1.70 10.56 -0.89
C ILE A 110 -0.18 10.67 -1.07
N GLY A 111 0.47 11.51 -0.28
CA GLY A 111 1.91 11.74 -0.33
C GLY A 111 2.71 10.97 0.73
N PRO A 112 4.04 11.14 0.75
CA PRO A 112 4.81 11.89 -0.24
C PRO A 112 4.88 11.13 -1.57
N LEU A 113 4.56 11.80 -2.67
CA LEU A 113 4.62 11.22 -4.01
C LEU A 113 6.08 11.17 -4.50
N LEU A 114 6.81 10.12 -4.08
CA LEU A 114 8.22 9.90 -4.41
C LEU A 114 8.38 8.80 -5.46
N LEU A 115 9.30 9.01 -6.39
CA LEU A 115 9.65 8.09 -7.47
C LEU A 115 11.11 7.59 -7.39
N ALA A 116 11.88 8.04 -6.40
CA ALA A 116 13.32 7.74 -6.25
C ALA A 116 13.69 6.24 -6.42
N ASN A 117 12.79 5.32 -6.06
CA ASN A 117 13.03 3.87 -6.10
C ASN A 117 12.48 3.17 -7.36
N GLN A 118 11.76 3.86 -8.24
CA GLN A 118 11.17 3.24 -9.42
C GLN A 118 12.15 3.25 -10.60
N SER A 119 12.49 2.06 -11.08
CA SER A 119 13.31 1.84 -12.27
C SER A 119 12.47 2.08 -13.54
N GLY A 120 12.12 3.33 -13.83
CA GLY A 120 11.36 3.65 -15.04
C GLY A 120 11.07 5.13 -15.28
N GLY A 121 11.83 5.75 -16.19
CA GLY A 121 11.38 6.88 -17.02
C GLY A 121 11.30 8.27 -16.37
N HIS A 122 11.71 9.28 -17.15
CA HIS A 122 11.61 10.70 -16.82
C HIS A 122 10.15 11.19 -16.89
N ILE A 123 9.43 11.25 -15.77
CA ILE A 123 8.02 11.67 -15.73
C ILE A 123 7.91 13.13 -15.25
N GLY A 124 7.15 13.96 -15.98
CA GLY A 124 6.66 15.27 -15.49
C GLY A 124 7.66 16.42 -15.37
N ARG A 125 8.82 16.36 -16.03
CA ARG A 125 9.90 17.37 -15.85
C ARG A 125 9.92 18.43 -16.94
N PHE A 126 10.17 19.67 -16.53
CA PHE A 126 10.29 20.81 -17.46
C PHE A 126 11.58 20.82 -18.28
N TRP A 127 12.64 20.14 -17.81
CA TRP A 127 13.97 20.21 -18.39
C TRP A 127 14.69 18.85 -18.34
N PRO A 128 15.61 18.56 -19.28
CA PRO A 128 16.44 17.35 -19.24
C PRO A 128 17.32 17.33 -17.98
N GLU A 129 17.31 16.21 -17.28
CA GLU A 129 18.15 16.02 -16.10
C GLU A 129 19.59 15.77 -16.48
N ASN A 130 20.50 16.28 -15.66
CA ASN A 130 21.90 15.93 -15.74
C ASN A 130 22.27 14.94 -14.64
N SER A 131 22.13 13.64 -14.91
CA SER A 131 22.48 12.57 -13.97
C SER A 131 23.98 12.47 -13.68
N THR A 132 24.85 13.15 -14.45
CA THR A 132 26.31 13.14 -14.19
C THR A 132 26.68 13.76 -12.84
N CYS A 133 25.78 14.54 -12.22
CA CYS A 133 26.02 15.03 -10.85
C CYS A 133 26.03 13.88 -9.83
N LEU A 134 25.30 12.78 -10.05
CA LEU A 134 25.28 11.64 -9.14
C LEU A 134 26.67 10.99 -9.05
N SER A 135 27.32 10.76 -10.19
CA SER A 135 28.70 10.26 -10.22
C SER A 135 29.74 11.21 -9.61
N TRP A 136 29.41 12.50 -9.48
CA TRP A 136 30.23 13.45 -8.73
C TRP A 136 29.94 13.38 -7.23
N LEU A 137 28.68 13.17 -6.82
CA LEU A 137 28.26 12.95 -5.44
C LEU A 137 28.86 11.67 -4.86
N ASP A 138 28.95 10.59 -5.64
CA ASP A 138 29.59 9.32 -5.24
C ASP A 138 31.04 9.50 -4.73
N LYS A 139 31.69 10.59 -5.11
CA LYS A 139 33.08 10.92 -4.74
C LYS A 139 33.19 11.85 -3.53
N GLN A 140 32.07 12.34 -3.02
CA GLN A 140 32.03 13.26 -1.89
C GLN A 140 31.87 12.49 -0.57
N PRO A 141 32.42 12.98 0.54
CA PRO A 141 32.16 12.41 1.86
C PRO A 141 30.66 12.46 2.23
N VAL A 142 30.24 11.56 3.12
CA VAL A 142 28.89 11.56 3.73
C VAL A 142 28.62 12.90 4.42
N ASP A 143 27.38 13.40 4.33
CA ASP A 143 26.93 14.65 4.96
C ASP A 143 27.86 15.88 4.69
N SER A 144 28.42 16.01 3.48
CA SER A 144 29.38 17.09 3.15
C SER A 144 28.90 18.09 2.10
N VAL A 145 27.96 17.70 1.24
CA VAL A 145 27.56 18.48 0.07
C VAL A 145 26.35 19.36 0.38
N ILE A 146 26.46 20.65 0.07
CA ILE A 146 25.34 21.59 0.10
C ILE A 146 24.60 21.51 -1.24
N TYR A 147 23.33 21.11 -1.22
CA TYR A 147 22.49 21.14 -2.42
C TYR A 147 21.68 22.45 -2.45
N ALA A 148 21.72 23.18 -3.57
CA ALA A 148 20.99 24.43 -3.74
C ALA A 148 20.10 24.38 -5.00
N SER A 149 18.78 24.54 -4.82
CA SER A 149 17.80 24.60 -5.92
C SER A 149 16.58 25.44 -5.54
N PHE A 150 16.16 26.33 -6.44
CA PHE A 150 15.08 27.30 -6.21
C PHE A 150 13.89 27.11 -7.16
N GLY A 151 13.75 25.91 -7.73
CA GLY A 151 12.63 25.56 -8.62
C GLY A 151 12.72 26.19 -10.02
N SER A 152 11.64 26.05 -10.79
CA SER A 152 11.60 26.44 -12.21
C SER A 152 11.23 27.91 -12.47
N THR A 153 10.58 28.57 -11.49
CA THR A 153 9.94 29.89 -11.64
C THR A 153 10.65 31.03 -10.90
N SER A 154 11.51 30.73 -9.94
CA SER A 154 12.25 31.75 -9.16
C SER A 154 13.25 32.50 -10.04
N LYS A 155 13.32 33.82 -9.84
CA LYS A 155 14.24 34.71 -10.56
C LYS A 155 14.97 35.59 -9.56
N PHE A 156 16.29 35.53 -9.55
CA PHE A 156 17.13 36.37 -8.70
C PHE A 156 17.79 37.47 -9.54
N SER A 157 18.04 38.63 -8.92
CA SER A 157 18.90 39.64 -9.52
C SER A 157 20.34 39.14 -9.59
N GLN A 158 21.14 39.68 -10.51
CA GLN A 158 22.56 39.31 -10.61
C GLN A 158 23.29 39.52 -9.29
N ARG A 159 23.09 40.68 -8.64
CA ARG A 159 23.64 40.98 -7.30
C ARG A 159 23.30 39.90 -6.28
N GLN A 160 22.08 39.37 -6.30
CA GLN A 160 21.67 38.33 -5.36
C GLN A 160 22.28 36.96 -5.68
N LEU A 161 22.47 36.64 -6.97
CA LEU A 161 23.20 35.44 -7.40
C LEU A 161 24.69 35.50 -7.01
N ASP A 162 25.31 36.67 -7.11
CA ASP A 162 26.71 36.88 -6.74
C ASP A 162 26.92 36.66 -5.22
N GLU A 163 26.01 37.16 -4.38
CA GLU A 163 26.04 36.91 -2.94
C GLU A 163 25.88 35.41 -2.59
N LEU A 164 25.04 34.68 -3.33
CA LEU A 164 24.89 33.24 -3.15
C LEU A 164 26.17 32.49 -3.55
N ALA A 165 26.75 32.80 -4.71
CA ALA A 165 27.99 32.18 -5.17
C ALA A 165 29.13 32.41 -4.18
N LEU A 166 29.33 33.67 -3.73
CA LEU A 166 30.31 34.02 -2.72
C LEU A 166 30.02 33.36 -1.37
N GLY A 167 28.75 33.22 -1.00
CA GLY A 167 28.32 32.52 0.21
C GLY A 167 28.70 31.03 0.19
N LEU A 168 28.38 30.34 -0.90
CA LEU A 168 28.74 28.93 -1.10
C LEU A 168 30.26 28.72 -1.07
N GLU A 169 31.01 29.61 -1.73
CA GLU A 169 32.48 29.59 -1.72
C GLU A 169 33.10 29.85 -0.34
N LEU A 170 32.49 30.72 0.46
CA LEU A 170 32.96 31.10 1.80
C LEU A 170 32.78 29.96 2.83
N ILE A 171 31.79 29.08 2.62
CA ILE A 171 31.52 27.97 3.53
C ILE A 171 32.68 26.97 3.54
N GLY A 172 33.33 26.77 2.38
CA GLY A 172 34.46 25.85 2.23
C GLY A 172 34.05 24.38 2.10
N GLN A 173 32.77 24.09 1.86
CA GLN A 173 32.25 22.74 1.62
C GLN A 173 31.91 22.52 0.14
N PRO A 174 31.91 21.27 -0.35
CA PRO A 174 31.40 20.96 -1.69
C PRO A 174 29.94 21.38 -1.84
N PHE A 175 29.56 21.83 -3.03
CA PHE A 175 28.17 22.18 -3.32
C PHE A 175 27.74 21.74 -4.71
N LEU A 176 26.46 21.37 -4.81
CA LEU A 176 25.75 21.13 -6.06
C LEU A 176 24.69 22.22 -6.20
N TRP A 177 24.81 23.05 -7.24
CA TRP A 177 23.90 24.17 -7.47
C TRP A 177 23.17 24.04 -8.79
N VAL A 178 21.84 24.04 -8.74
CA VAL A 178 20.97 24.11 -9.91
C VAL A 178 20.80 25.57 -10.31
N VAL A 179 21.53 26.00 -11.33
CA VAL A 179 21.49 27.37 -11.86
C VAL A 179 21.73 27.41 -13.36
N ARG A 180 21.11 28.38 -14.03
CA ARG A 180 21.13 28.52 -15.49
C ARG A 180 22.31 29.34 -16.03
N THR A 181 23.25 29.75 -15.16
CA THR A 181 24.44 30.57 -15.49
C THR A 181 25.69 29.99 -14.81
N ARG A 182 26.87 30.14 -15.43
CA ARG A 182 28.12 29.50 -14.98
C ARG A 182 28.87 30.36 -13.96
N ILE A 183 29.07 29.88 -12.74
CA ILE A 183 30.12 30.36 -11.80
C ILE A 183 30.49 29.23 -10.81
N ALA A 184 31.68 28.62 -10.89
CA ALA A 184 32.44 28.08 -9.74
C ALA A 184 33.57 27.10 -10.12
N ASP A 185 34.68 27.17 -9.38
CA ASP A 185 35.82 26.22 -9.44
C ASP A 185 35.73 25.09 -8.39
N ARG A 186 34.89 25.24 -7.34
CA ARG A 186 34.81 24.35 -6.16
C ARG A 186 33.51 23.54 -6.01
N GLY A 187 32.58 23.68 -6.96
CA GLY A 187 31.28 23.01 -6.92
C GLY A 187 30.81 22.53 -8.29
N ARG A 188 29.72 21.74 -8.32
CA ARG A 188 29.09 21.26 -9.56
C ARG A 188 27.88 22.13 -9.88
N ILE A 189 27.83 22.69 -11.09
CA ILE A 189 26.64 23.37 -11.61
C ILE A 189 25.95 22.50 -12.65
N VAL A 190 24.64 22.34 -12.49
CA VAL A 190 23.77 21.69 -13.49
C VAL A 190 22.55 22.57 -13.77
N ILE A 191 22.00 22.44 -14.98
CA ILE A 191 20.78 23.17 -15.38
C ILE A 191 19.54 22.59 -14.69
N TRP A 192 19.52 21.26 -14.51
CA TRP A 192 18.48 20.53 -13.80
C TRP A 192 19.09 19.24 -13.22
N ALA A 193 18.79 18.94 -11.95
CA ALA A 193 19.28 17.77 -11.26
C ALA A 193 18.18 16.70 -11.10
N PRO A 194 18.55 15.41 -11.01
CA PRO A 194 17.67 14.35 -10.50
C PRO A 194 17.38 14.57 -9.00
N GLN A 195 16.58 15.58 -8.64
CA GLN A 195 16.50 16.12 -7.28
C GLN A 195 16.21 15.05 -6.21
N GLU A 196 15.25 14.16 -6.44
CA GLU A 196 14.95 13.06 -5.51
C GLU A 196 16.16 12.16 -5.25
N GLN A 197 16.89 11.77 -6.31
CA GLN A 197 18.09 10.93 -6.19
C GLN A 197 19.25 11.71 -5.57
N VAL A 198 19.36 13.01 -5.84
CA VAL A 198 20.32 13.89 -5.17
C VAL A 198 20.03 13.94 -3.69
N LEU A 199 18.80 14.23 -3.27
CA LEU A 199 18.41 14.33 -1.86
C LEU A 199 18.56 12.99 -1.13
N ALA A 200 18.32 11.87 -1.81
CA ALA A 200 18.56 10.52 -1.26
C ALA A 200 20.05 10.15 -1.15
N HIS A 201 20.96 10.91 -1.78
CA HIS A 201 22.38 10.56 -1.80
C HIS A 201 23.04 10.83 -0.43
N PRO A 202 23.77 9.87 0.17
CA PRO A 202 24.37 10.00 1.51
C PRO A 202 25.32 11.19 1.69
N SER A 203 25.87 11.73 0.61
CA SER A 203 26.76 12.89 0.67
C SER A 203 26.03 14.22 0.92
N ILE A 204 24.71 14.30 0.77
CA ILE A 204 23.98 15.57 0.95
C ILE A 204 23.88 15.92 2.44
N ALA A 205 24.41 17.08 2.79
CA ALA A 205 24.40 17.61 4.14
C ALA A 205 23.14 18.45 4.43
N CYS A 206 22.74 19.30 3.48
CA CYS A 206 21.58 20.17 3.61
C CYS A 206 21.04 20.62 2.23
N PHE A 207 19.79 21.10 2.23
CA PHE A 207 19.08 21.54 1.02
C PHE A 207 18.64 23.00 1.11
N LEU A 208 19.43 23.90 0.51
CA LEU A 208 19.08 25.30 0.35
C LEU A 208 17.95 25.43 -0.69
N SER A 209 16.77 25.79 -0.20
CA SER A 209 15.53 25.74 -0.95
C SER A 209 14.67 26.99 -0.76
N HIS A 210 13.87 27.29 -1.78
CA HIS A 210 12.77 28.25 -1.71
C HIS A 210 11.54 27.74 -0.95
N CYS A 211 11.59 26.55 -0.34
CA CYS A 211 10.50 25.97 0.45
C CYS A 211 9.23 25.66 -0.35
N GLY A 212 9.32 25.40 -1.65
CA GLY A 212 8.17 24.88 -2.42
C GLY A 212 7.74 23.51 -1.90
N TRP A 213 6.43 23.26 -1.79
CA TRP A 213 5.90 22.11 -1.04
C TRP A 213 6.42 20.74 -1.49
N ASN A 214 6.43 20.45 -2.79
CA ASN A 214 6.95 19.16 -3.30
C ASN A 214 8.43 18.97 -2.94
N SER A 215 9.27 19.99 -3.13
CA SER A 215 10.69 19.91 -2.75
C SER A 215 10.91 19.84 -1.25
N THR A 216 10.01 20.44 -0.46
CA THR A 216 9.98 20.26 1.00
C THR A 216 9.69 18.81 1.35
N LEU A 217 8.67 18.19 0.74
CA LEU A 217 8.35 16.76 0.96
C LEU A 217 9.51 15.85 0.57
N GLU A 218 10.11 16.06 -0.60
CA GLU A 218 11.28 15.30 -1.04
C GLU A 218 12.44 15.40 -0.03
N GLY A 219 12.73 16.60 0.48
CA GLY A 219 13.85 16.79 1.43
C GLY A 219 13.56 16.24 2.83
N ILE A 220 12.34 16.41 3.36
CA ILE A 220 11.98 15.83 4.68
C ILE A 220 11.92 14.30 4.61
N SER A 221 11.47 13.73 3.49
CA SER A 221 11.46 12.28 3.26
C SER A 221 12.86 11.69 3.17
N MET A 222 13.87 12.52 2.91
CA MET A 222 15.29 12.14 2.94
C MET A 222 16.01 12.66 4.20
N GLY A 223 15.28 13.22 5.18
CA GLY A 223 15.84 13.75 6.44
C GLY A 223 16.91 14.81 6.25
N VAL A 224 16.82 15.55 5.14
CA VAL A 224 17.77 16.60 4.79
C VAL A 224 17.30 17.92 5.42
N PRO A 225 18.11 18.59 6.25
CA PRO A 225 17.69 19.86 6.83
C PRO A 225 17.81 21.04 5.86
N PHE A 226 17.04 22.10 6.12
CA PHE A 226 16.78 23.17 5.16
C PHE A 226 17.31 24.55 5.60
N PRO A 227 18.23 25.15 4.84
CA PRO A 227 18.33 26.60 4.72
C PRO A 227 17.15 27.14 3.88
N CYS A 228 16.25 27.89 4.50
CA CYS A 228 14.98 28.34 3.93
C CYS A 228 15.07 29.75 3.33
N TRP A 229 14.77 29.87 2.04
CA TRP A 229 14.73 31.13 1.30
C TRP A 229 13.43 31.28 0.49
N PRO A 230 12.27 31.45 1.13
CA PRO A 230 11.00 31.61 0.43
C PRO A 230 11.01 32.83 -0.48
N TYR A 231 10.36 32.70 -1.63
CA TYR A 231 10.30 33.72 -2.68
C TYR A 231 8.89 34.29 -2.86
N PHE A 232 7.85 33.46 -2.94
CA PHE A 232 6.44 33.91 -3.03
C PHE A 232 5.44 32.85 -2.53
N THR A 233 4.17 33.21 -2.45
CA THR A 233 3.03 32.35 -2.09
C THR A 233 3.18 31.60 -0.76
N ASP A 234 2.70 30.36 -0.72
CA ASP A 234 2.73 29.40 0.38
C ASP A 234 4.14 29.11 0.91
N GLN A 235 5.20 29.40 0.14
CA GLN A 235 6.59 29.16 0.56
C GLN A 235 6.94 29.82 1.89
N PHE A 236 6.36 30.99 2.19
CA PHE A 236 6.56 31.64 3.48
C PHE A 236 5.95 30.85 4.64
N GLN A 237 4.78 30.23 4.41
CA GLN A 237 4.17 29.35 5.39
C GLN A 237 4.97 28.05 5.52
N ASN A 238 5.41 27.48 4.39
CA ASN A 238 6.23 26.27 4.36
C ASN A 238 7.53 26.49 5.14
N LYS A 239 8.19 27.65 4.98
CA LYS A 239 9.34 28.05 5.81
C LYS A 239 9.01 27.99 7.29
N SER A 240 7.88 28.55 7.71
CA SER A 240 7.51 28.59 9.13
C SER A 240 7.22 27.20 9.69
N TYR A 241 6.60 26.31 8.91
CA TYR A 241 6.49 24.89 9.27
C TYR A 241 7.87 24.25 9.46
N ILE A 242 8.77 24.44 8.48
CA ILE A 242 10.13 23.90 8.54
C ILE A 242 10.92 24.42 9.75
N CYS A 243 10.87 25.72 10.04
CA CYS A 243 11.69 26.35 11.07
C CYS A 243 11.07 26.25 12.47
N ASP A 244 9.76 26.48 12.58
CA ASP A 244 9.11 26.73 13.88
C ASP A 244 8.34 25.52 14.39
N VAL A 245 7.74 24.72 13.49
CA VAL A 245 6.93 23.55 13.84
C VAL A 245 7.80 22.29 13.88
N TRP A 246 8.41 21.95 12.75
CA TRP A 246 9.21 20.74 12.58
C TRP A 246 10.65 20.91 13.06
N LYS A 247 11.15 22.16 13.09
CA LYS A 247 12.51 22.51 13.51
C LYS A 247 13.60 21.78 12.72
N VAL A 248 13.35 21.57 11.43
CA VAL A 248 14.24 20.88 10.48
C VAL A 248 15.02 21.85 9.60
N GLY A 249 14.99 23.15 9.89
CA GLY A 249 15.66 24.15 9.09
C GLY A 249 15.71 25.52 9.72
N LEU A 250 16.38 26.44 9.01
CA LEU A 250 16.61 27.81 9.44
C LEU A 250 16.24 28.80 8.32
N GLY A 251 15.57 29.87 8.69
CA GLY A 251 15.27 30.98 7.78
C GLY A 251 16.48 31.86 7.50
N LEU A 252 16.74 32.13 6.21
CA LEU A 252 17.59 33.23 5.78
C LEU A 252 16.84 34.56 5.92
N ASN A 253 17.57 35.62 6.29
CA ASN A 253 17.04 36.96 6.51
C ASN A 253 17.65 37.96 5.52
N LEU A 254 16.83 38.92 5.12
CA LEU A 254 17.26 40.05 4.30
C LEU A 254 17.98 41.07 5.18
N ASP A 255 19.02 41.70 4.65
CA ASP A 255 19.60 42.91 5.23
C ASP A 255 18.69 44.13 5.01
N GLU A 256 19.13 45.28 5.50
CA GLU A 256 18.47 46.58 5.32
C GLU A 256 18.26 46.98 3.85
N ASN A 257 19.05 46.43 2.93
CA ASN A 257 18.96 46.67 1.49
C ASN A 257 18.08 45.66 0.76
N GLY A 258 17.46 44.72 1.49
CA GLY A 258 16.65 43.67 0.90
C GLY A 258 17.47 42.60 0.17
N ILE A 259 18.72 42.37 0.58
CA ILE A 259 19.64 41.35 0.05
C ILE A 259 19.94 40.31 1.12
N ILE A 260 19.96 39.03 0.74
CA ILE A 260 20.53 37.98 1.59
C ILE A 260 22.03 37.93 1.33
N THR A 261 22.82 38.29 2.33
CA THR A 261 24.29 38.42 2.18
C THR A 261 24.98 37.06 2.22
N ARG A 262 26.16 36.95 1.59
CA ARG A 262 27.06 35.80 1.70
C ARG A 262 27.37 35.39 3.14
N HIS A 263 27.43 36.37 4.05
CA HIS A 263 27.69 36.12 5.48
C HIS A 263 26.50 35.49 6.18
N GLU A 264 25.27 35.93 5.88
CA GLU A 264 24.05 35.29 6.38
C GLU A 264 23.93 33.85 5.87
N ILE A 265 24.16 33.63 4.56
CA ILE A 265 24.15 32.29 3.95
C ILE A 265 25.16 31.36 4.62
N ASN A 266 26.42 31.80 4.72
CA ASN A 266 27.48 31.03 5.36
C ASN A 266 27.18 30.73 6.84
N THR A 267 26.65 31.71 7.58
CA THR A 267 26.34 31.54 9.00
C THR A 267 25.22 30.52 9.20
N LYS A 268 24.09 30.67 8.49
CA LYS A 268 22.94 29.76 8.63
C LYS A 268 23.27 28.34 8.20
N ILE A 269 24.02 28.16 7.10
CA ILE A 269 24.42 26.82 6.66
C ILE A 269 25.38 26.21 7.68
N LYS A 270 26.39 26.94 8.17
CA LYS A 270 27.29 26.41 9.20
C LYS A 270 26.53 26.03 10.48
N THR A 271 25.62 26.88 10.95
CA THR A 271 24.78 26.53 12.10
C THR A 271 24.03 25.23 11.86
N LEU A 272 23.42 25.06 10.69
CA LEU A 272 22.65 23.87 10.37
C LEU A 272 23.54 22.60 10.27
N LEU A 273 24.76 22.72 9.77
CA LEU A 273 25.72 21.60 9.67
C LEU A 273 26.28 21.16 11.04
N PHE A 274 26.33 22.05 12.03
CA PHE A 274 26.91 21.78 13.35
C PHE A 274 25.88 21.69 14.48
N ASP A 275 24.59 21.80 14.17
CA ASP A 275 23.49 21.66 15.14
C ASP A 275 22.86 20.26 15.02
N ASP A 276 23.31 19.36 15.90
CA ASP A 276 22.79 17.98 15.98
C ASP A 276 21.29 17.94 16.27
N GLY A 277 20.73 18.97 16.91
CA GLY A 277 19.31 19.07 17.22
C GLY A 277 18.44 19.23 15.97
N ILE A 278 18.91 19.99 14.99
CA ILE A 278 18.23 20.16 13.69
C ILE A 278 18.29 18.86 12.89
N LYS A 279 19.45 18.20 12.81
CA LYS A 279 19.59 16.89 12.12
C LYS A 279 18.72 15.83 12.79
N THR A 280 18.70 15.77 14.12
CA THR A 280 17.83 14.86 14.89
C THR A 280 16.35 15.14 14.59
N SER A 281 15.97 16.41 14.50
CA SER A 281 14.58 16.78 14.14
C SER A 281 14.25 16.36 12.72
N ALA A 282 15.17 16.53 11.76
CA ALA A 282 14.97 16.11 10.37
C ALA A 282 14.78 14.58 10.25
N LEU A 283 15.61 13.80 10.93
CA LEU A 283 15.47 12.34 11.01
C LEU A 283 14.16 11.92 11.71
N LYS A 284 13.74 12.66 12.74
CA LYS A 284 12.47 12.40 13.42
C LYS A 284 11.26 12.65 12.52
N VAL A 285 11.29 13.69 11.68
CA VAL A 285 10.20 14.00 10.74
C VAL A 285 10.19 13.03 9.54
N MET A 286 11.36 12.59 9.06
CA MET A 286 11.46 11.49 8.11
C MET A 286 10.74 10.24 8.64
N GLY A 287 10.89 9.96 9.94
CA GLY A 287 10.42 8.74 10.57
C GLY A 287 11.35 7.55 10.29
N SER A 288 11.18 6.46 11.02
CA SER A 288 11.84 5.20 10.67
C SER A 288 11.10 4.54 9.52
N GLN A 289 11.81 3.80 8.69
CA GLN A 289 11.18 2.94 7.68
C GLN A 289 10.15 2.04 8.39
N PRO A 290 8.87 2.02 7.97
CA PRO A 290 7.88 1.18 8.62
C PRO A 290 8.29 -0.29 8.46
N HIS A 291 8.34 -1.03 9.57
CA HIS A 291 8.57 -2.46 9.56
C HIS A 291 7.31 -3.19 9.99
N VAL A 292 6.81 -4.04 9.11
CA VAL A 292 5.55 -4.75 9.28
C VAL A 292 5.79 -6.24 9.39
N LEU A 293 5.14 -6.83 10.39
CA LEU A 293 5.08 -8.28 10.55
C LEU A 293 3.82 -8.80 9.86
N VAL A 294 3.97 -9.74 8.92
CA VAL A 294 2.86 -10.33 8.15
C VAL A 294 2.67 -11.78 8.58
N VAL A 295 1.46 -12.15 9.00
CA VAL A 295 1.15 -13.48 9.53
C VAL A 295 -0.04 -14.11 8.77
N PRO A 296 0.18 -15.10 7.90
CA PRO A 296 -0.87 -15.79 7.18
C PRO A 296 -1.48 -16.91 7.99
N TYR A 297 -2.72 -17.26 7.65
CA TYR A 297 -3.26 -18.57 7.96
C TYR A 297 -2.52 -19.63 7.12
N PRO A 298 -2.14 -20.79 7.68
CA PRO A 298 -1.25 -21.76 7.05
C PRO A 298 -1.91 -22.59 5.93
N ALA A 299 -2.53 -21.93 4.96
CA ALA A 299 -3.15 -22.55 3.79
C ALA A 299 -2.82 -21.77 2.51
N GLN A 300 -2.71 -22.46 1.37
CA GLN A 300 -2.30 -21.88 0.09
C GLN A 300 -3.14 -20.65 -0.30
N GLY A 301 -4.45 -20.74 -0.13
CA GLY A 301 -5.39 -19.65 -0.44
C GLY A 301 -5.25 -18.40 0.45
N HIS A 302 -4.48 -18.49 1.53
CA HIS A 302 -4.24 -17.40 2.47
C HIS A 302 -2.79 -16.89 2.35
N VAL A 303 -1.81 -17.79 2.29
CA VAL A 303 -0.39 -17.45 2.15
C VAL A 303 -0.12 -16.68 0.85
N ALA A 304 -0.64 -17.14 -0.29
CA ALA A 304 -0.41 -16.50 -1.57
C ALA A 304 -0.85 -15.02 -1.60
N PRO A 305 -2.12 -14.65 -1.31
CA PRO A 305 -2.52 -13.25 -1.34
C PRO A 305 -1.78 -12.37 -0.32
N LEU A 306 -1.47 -12.87 0.90
CA LEU A 306 -0.68 -12.10 1.86
C LEU A 306 0.76 -11.88 1.37
N MET A 307 1.36 -12.86 0.68
CA MET A 307 2.69 -12.70 0.09
C MET A 307 2.66 -11.72 -1.09
N LYS A 308 1.65 -11.79 -1.97
CA LYS A 308 1.46 -10.82 -3.07
C LYS A 308 1.31 -9.39 -2.53
N PHE A 309 0.48 -9.22 -1.49
CA PHE A 309 0.32 -7.95 -0.80
C PHE A 309 1.64 -7.46 -0.17
N SER A 310 2.41 -8.38 0.43
CA SER A 310 3.71 -8.09 1.03
C SER A 310 4.70 -7.53 -0.01
N HIS A 311 4.74 -8.10 -1.22
CA HIS A 311 5.57 -7.57 -2.30
C HIS A 311 5.13 -6.16 -2.72
N GLN A 312 3.83 -5.92 -2.85
CA GLN A 312 3.32 -4.59 -3.21
C GLN A 312 3.69 -3.53 -2.17
N ILE A 313 3.61 -3.82 -0.87
CA ILE A 313 3.97 -2.84 0.16
C ILE A 313 5.50 -2.63 0.27
N VAL A 314 6.29 -3.65 -0.05
CA VAL A 314 7.76 -3.51 -0.18
C VAL A 314 8.13 -2.53 -1.30
N ASP A 315 7.42 -2.55 -2.43
CA ASP A 315 7.63 -1.60 -3.52
C ASP A 315 7.35 -0.14 -3.10
N HIS A 316 6.61 0.05 -2.00
CA HIS A 316 6.35 1.35 -1.37
C HIS A 316 7.33 1.67 -0.23
N GLY A 317 8.43 0.92 -0.12
CA GLY A 317 9.48 1.17 0.88
C GLY A 317 9.14 0.69 2.29
N ILE A 318 8.17 -0.21 2.46
CA ILE A 318 7.86 -0.82 3.76
C ILE A 318 8.71 -2.07 3.94
N MET A 319 9.41 -2.20 5.07
CA MET A 319 10.08 -3.44 5.43
C MET A 319 9.05 -4.49 5.83
N VAL A 320 9.20 -5.71 5.34
CA VAL A 320 8.30 -6.82 5.67
C VAL A 320 9.08 -8.00 6.23
N THR A 321 8.65 -8.46 7.41
CA THR A 321 8.96 -9.80 7.92
C THR A 321 7.71 -10.65 7.82
N PHE A 322 7.77 -11.70 7.01
CA PHE A 322 6.70 -12.66 6.80
C PHE A 322 6.93 -13.89 7.67
N VAL A 323 5.99 -14.16 8.58
CA VAL A 323 6.08 -15.24 9.57
C VAL A 323 5.25 -16.42 9.10
N SER A 324 5.79 -17.63 9.13
CA SER A 324 5.04 -18.83 8.78
C SER A 324 5.50 -20.04 9.60
N PRO A 325 4.65 -21.08 9.78
CA PRO A 325 5.09 -22.33 10.38
C PRO A 325 6.31 -22.92 9.64
N GLU A 326 7.21 -23.59 10.34
CA GLU A 326 8.45 -24.20 9.80
C GLU A 326 8.20 -25.02 8.52
N SER A 327 7.18 -25.89 8.54
CA SER A 327 6.81 -26.73 7.39
C SER A 327 6.38 -25.93 6.15
N ILE A 328 5.76 -24.77 6.35
CA ILE A 328 5.39 -23.85 5.25
C ILE A 328 6.57 -22.98 4.85
N HIS A 329 7.39 -22.55 5.81
CA HIS A 329 8.59 -21.78 5.56
C HIS A 329 9.56 -22.53 4.64
N GLU A 330 9.76 -23.82 4.87
CA GLU A 330 10.56 -24.68 3.99
C GLU A 330 10.01 -24.69 2.56
N ARG A 331 8.68 -24.82 2.38
CA ARG A 331 8.08 -24.75 1.04
C ARG A 331 8.29 -23.37 0.39
N LEU A 332 8.08 -22.30 1.13
CA LEU A 332 8.24 -20.92 0.65
C LEU A 332 9.69 -20.59 0.26
N THR A 333 10.67 -21.04 1.03
CA THR A 333 12.09 -20.79 0.71
C THR A 333 12.55 -21.49 -0.57
N THR A 334 11.90 -22.58 -0.97
CA THR A 334 12.19 -23.24 -2.26
C THR A 334 11.58 -22.54 -3.47
N THR A 335 10.52 -21.74 -3.28
CA THR A 335 9.78 -21.09 -4.36
C THR A 335 10.07 -19.59 -4.50
N ILE A 336 10.56 -18.94 -3.44
CA ILE A 336 10.88 -17.51 -3.45
C ILE A 336 12.26 -17.28 -4.11
N PRO A 337 12.41 -16.28 -5.02
CA PRO A 337 13.71 -15.95 -5.61
C PRO A 337 14.76 -15.57 -4.56
N MET A 338 16.03 -15.93 -4.78
CA MET A 338 17.16 -15.65 -3.85
C MET A 338 17.39 -14.15 -3.51
N LYS A 339 16.69 -13.21 -4.17
CA LYS A 339 16.77 -11.76 -3.95
C LYS A 339 15.41 -11.14 -3.59
N SER A 340 14.63 -11.79 -2.73
CA SER A 340 13.44 -11.14 -2.16
C SER A 340 13.83 -10.11 -1.10
N SER A 341 13.24 -8.93 -1.16
CA SER A 341 13.36 -7.89 -0.12
C SER A 341 12.50 -8.19 1.12
N ILE A 342 11.70 -9.26 1.09
CA ILE A 342 10.89 -9.75 2.22
C ILE A 342 11.75 -10.69 3.07
N ARG A 343 11.78 -10.46 4.39
CA ARG A 343 12.41 -11.38 5.35
C ARG A 343 11.43 -12.48 5.68
N LEU A 344 11.85 -13.74 5.62
CA LEU A 344 11.04 -14.88 6.05
C LEU A 344 11.53 -15.33 7.42
N ASP A 345 10.62 -15.51 8.37
CA ASP A 345 10.95 -16.00 9.73
C ASP A 345 10.10 -17.25 10.05
N PRO A 346 10.74 -18.41 10.34
CA PRO A 346 10.03 -19.66 10.64
C PRO A 346 9.58 -19.71 12.09
N PHE A 347 8.36 -20.20 12.32
CA PHE A 347 7.80 -20.45 13.65
C PHE A 347 7.60 -21.94 13.89
N PRO A 348 7.84 -22.45 15.12
CA PRO A 348 7.49 -23.82 15.45
C PRO A 348 6.02 -24.08 15.13
N ASP A 349 5.76 -25.13 14.36
CA ASP A 349 4.41 -25.54 13.97
C ASP A 349 3.64 -26.19 15.14
N GLY A 350 4.32 -26.45 16.26
CA GLY A 350 3.78 -27.07 17.47
C GLY A 350 3.54 -28.57 17.32
N LEU A 351 3.96 -29.20 16.21
CA LEU A 351 3.76 -30.62 15.94
C LEU A 351 5.00 -31.44 16.28
N GLU A 352 4.79 -32.67 16.76
CA GLU A 352 5.89 -33.60 17.02
C GLU A 352 6.53 -34.08 15.70
N PRO A 353 7.79 -34.55 15.69
CA PRO A 353 8.45 -35.00 14.45
C PRO A 353 7.70 -36.10 13.68
N GLY A 354 6.89 -36.92 14.37
CA GLY A 354 6.10 -37.99 13.75
C GLY A 354 4.68 -37.62 13.33
N ASP A 355 4.24 -36.38 13.58
CA ASP A 355 2.89 -35.93 13.22
C ASP A 355 2.75 -35.67 11.71
N ASP A 356 1.58 -36.03 11.16
CA ASP A 356 1.23 -35.74 9.77
C ASP A 356 0.96 -34.24 9.58
N ARG A 357 1.90 -33.57 8.90
CA ARG A 357 1.82 -32.14 8.57
C ARG A 357 0.86 -31.85 7.39
N ASN A 358 0.31 -32.88 6.75
CA ASN A 358 -0.76 -32.73 5.76
C ASN A 358 -2.16 -32.67 6.39
N ASP A 359 -2.30 -33.00 7.68
CA ASP A 359 -3.52 -32.68 8.44
C ASP A 359 -3.54 -31.17 8.72
N THR A 360 -4.12 -30.42 7.78
CA THR A 360 -4.19 -28.96 7.82
C THR A 360 -4.92 -28.43 9.06
N ILE A 361 -5.88 -29.19 9.60
CA ILE A 361 -6.63 -28.79 10.79
C ILE A 361 -5.75 -28.91 12.03
N LYS A 362 -5.08 -30.06 12.19
CA LYS A 362 -4.16 -30.29 13.30
C LYS A 362 -2.98 -29.32 13.27
N LEU A 363 -2.38 -29.11 12.10
CA LEU A 363 -1.31 -28.14 11.88
C LEU A 363 -1.75 -26.73 12.28
N THR A 364 -2.92 -26.29 11.81
CA THR A 364 -3.46 -24.97 12.12
C THR A 364 -3.63 -24.79 13.63
N ASN A 365 -4.30 -25.74 14.30
CA ASN A 365 -4.60 -25.62 15.72
C ASN A 365 -3.32 -25.54 16.54
N SER A 366 -2.35 -26.43 16.27
CA SER A 366 -1.09 -26.45 16.99
C SER A 366 -0.27 -25.17 16.79
N PHE A 367 -0.20 -24.68 15.55
CA PHE A 367 0.46 -23.43 15.23
C PHE A 367 -0.17 -22.24 15.98
N LEU A 368 -1.50 -22.14 15.98
CA LEU A 368 -2.21 -21.04 16.64
C LEU A 368 -2.04 -21.08 18.17
N GLU A 369 -1.94 -22.27 18.76
CA GLU A 369 -1.67 -22.46 20.19
C GLU A 369 -0.22 -22.12 20.57
N ALA A 370 0.75 -22.50 19.74
CA ALA A 370 2.17 -22.26 19.99
C ALA A 370 2.61 -20.80 19.70
N MET A 371 1.88 -20.09 18.84
CA MET A 371 2.23 -18.76 18.34
C MET A 371 2.46 -17.70 19.42
N PRO A 372 1.61 -17.49 20.45
CA PRO A 372 1.63 -16.26 21.25
C PRO A 372 2.96 -15.97 21.97
N GLY A 373 3.62 -17.01 22.49
CA GLY A 373 4.91 -16.89 23.17
C GLY A 373 6.02 -16.50 22.18
N HIS A 374 6.19 -17.32 21.14
CA HIS A 374 7.18 -17.09 20.09
C HIS A 374 7.00 -15.75 19.36
N PHE A 375 5.75 -15.34 19.13
CA PHE A 375 5.43 -14.08 18.48
C PHE A 375 5.86 -12.87 19.30
N ARG A 376 5.66 -12.91 20.62
CA ARG A 376 6.16 -11.89 21.53
C ARG A 376 7.69 -11.82 21.50
N ASP A 377 8.36 -12.95 21.61
CA ASP A 377 9.82 -13.03 21.65
C ASP A 377 10.45 -12.52 20.35
N LEU A 378 9.85 -12.83 19.19
CA LEU A 378 10.27 -12.30 17.90
C LEU A 378 10.15 -10.78 17.85
N ILE A 379 8.99 -10.23 18.22
CA ILE A 379 8.76 -8.77 18.22
C ILE A 379 9.77 -8.09 19.16
N GLU A 380 9.99 -8.63 20.36
CA GLU A 380 10.97 -8.09 21.30
C GLU A 380 12.40 -8.17 20.77
N LYS A 381 12.76 -9.25 20.08
CA LYS A 381 14.07 -9.41 19.42
C LYS A 381 14.28 -8.37 18.32
N ILE A 382 13.32 -8.21 17.41
CA ILE A 382 13.40 -7.25 16.30
C ILE A 382 13.45 -5.81 16.85
N ASN A 383 12.61 -5.49 17.83
CA ASN A 383 12.50 -4.14 18.41
C ASN A 383 13.73 -3.70 19.24
N LYS A 384 14.74 -4.57 19.43
CA LYS A 384 16.04 -4.16 19.99
C LYS A 384 16.81 -3.22 19.05
N SER A 385 16.58 -3.32 17.75
CA SER A 385 17.08 -2.36 16.77
C SER A 385 16.09 -1.21 16.60
N ALA A 386 16.55 0.02 16.83
CA ALA A 386 15.70 1.21 16.68
C ALA A 386 15.25 1.39 15.22
N ASP A 387 16.11 1.05 14.27
CA ASP A 387 15.87 1.21 12.83
C ASP A 387 14.94 0.14 12.24
N GLU A 388 14.73 -0.97 12.96
CA GLU A 388 13.89 -2.09 12.49
C GLU A 388 12.65 -2.30 13.36
N ARG A 389 12.29 -1.34 14.20
CA ARG A 389 11.18 -1.49 15.13
C ARG A 389 9.86 -1.78 14.39
N ILE A 390 9.19 -2.87 14.77
CA ILE A 390 7.88 -3.25 14.25
C ILE A 390 6.86 -2.15 14.57
N SER A 391 6.30 -1.55 13.51
CA SER A 391 5.32 -0.48 13.59
C SER A 391 3.88 -0.97 13.42
N CYS A 392 3.70 -2.13 12.77
CA CYS A 392 2.40 -2.74 12.53
C CYS A 392 2.48 -4.28 12.44
N VAL A 393 1.40 -4.95 12.81
CA VAL A 393 1.16 -6.37 12.53
C VAL A 393 -0.01 -6.47 11.55
N ILE A 394 0.24 -7.08 10.39
CA ILE A 394 -0.77 -7.44 9.39
C ILE A 394 -0.99 -8.95 9.51
N THR A 395 -2.24 -9.35 9.66
CA THR A 395 -2.56 -10.76 9.88
C THR A 395 -3.76 -11.16 9.06
N ASP A 396 -3.78 -12.43 8.66
CA ASP A 396 -4.98 -13.07 8.20
C ASP A 396 -6.09 -12.95 9.27
N GLY A 397 -7.33 -12.75 8.85
CA GLY A 397 -8.48 -12.66 9.76
C GLY A 397 -8.67 -13.89 10.66
N MET A 398 -8.18 -15.05 10.22
CA MET A 398 -8.28 -16.30 10.98
C MET A 398 -7.20 -16.47 12.05
N VAL A 399 -6.12 -15.67 12.02
CA VAL A 399 -4.97 -15.77 12.93
C VAL A 399 -5.14 -14.80 14.10
N VAL A 400 -6.22 -14.99 14.85
CA VAL A 400 -6.60 -14.14 16.00
C VAL A 400 -5.51 -14.03 17.09
N PRO A 401 -4.75 -15.08 17.45
CA PRO A 401 -3.73 -14.96 18.51
C PRO A 401 -2.65 -13.91 18.22
N ALA A 402 -2.29 -13.67 16.96
CA ALA A 402 -1.35 -12.60 16.58
C ALA A 402 -1.91 -11.20 16.90
N LEU A 403 -3.21 -10.98 16.66
CA LEU A 403 -3.90 -9.72 16.99
C LEU A 403 -3.88 -9.45 18.50
N GLU A 404 -4.08 -10.48 19.32
CA GLU A 404 -4.06 -10.39 20.78
C GLU A 404 -2.68 -10.01 21.33
N VAL A 405 -1.62 -10.60 20.78
CA VAL A 405 -0.25 -10.27 21.20
C VAL A 405 0.09 -8.84 20.80
N ALA A 406 -0.18 -8.45 19.55
CA ALA A 406 0.06 -7.10 19.06
C ALA A 406 -0.70 -6.04 19.89
N GLU A 407 -1.94 -6.33 20.30
CA GLU A 407 -2.72 -5.47 21.20
C GLU A 407 -2.02 -5.24 22.53
N LYS A 408 -1.64 -6.33 23.21
CA LYS A 408 -0.99 -6.28 24.52
C LYS A 408 0.34 -5.54 24.47
N MET A 409 0.96 -5.47 23.30
CA MET A 409 2.22 -4.74 23.05
C MET A 409 2.00 -3.31 22.54
N GLY A 410 0.75 -2.87 22.35
CA GLY A 410 0.42 -1.52 21.85
C GLY A 410 0.84 -1.26 20.40
N ILE A 411 0.97 -2.32 19.60
CA ILE A 411 1.38 -2.24 18.19
C ILE A 411 0.12 -2.05 17.32
N LYS A 412 0.23 -1.25 16.25
CA LYS A 412 -0.87 -1.08 15.29
C LYS A 412 -1.21 -2.41 14.63
N ARG A 413 -2.48 -2.64 14.33
CA ARG A 413 -3.00 -3.92 13.82
C ARG A 413 -3.81 -3.72 12.55
N ALA A 414 -3.61 -4.60 11.59
CA ALA A 414 -4.40 -4.68 10.38
C ALA A 414 -4.79 -6.13 10.09
N ILE A 415 -6.00 -6.31 9.59
CA ILE A 415 -6.49 -7.60 9.10
C ILE A 415 -6.47 -7.56 7.58
N LEU A 416 -5.81 -8.52 6.93
CA LEU A 416 -6.02 -8.80 5.51
C LEU A 416 -6.99 -9.98 5.38
N TRP A 417 -8.12 -9.74 4.73
CA TRP A 417 -9.13 -10.75 4.41
C TRP A 417 -8.92 -11.24 2.98
N PRO A 418 -8.43 -12.48 2.78
CA PRO A 418 -8.12 -13.01 1.45
C PRO A 418 -9.33 -13.63 0.73
N ALA A 419 -10.52 -13.63 1.35
CA ALA A 419 -11.75 -14.19 0.79
C ALA A 419 -12.73 -13.09 0.37
N GLY A 420 -13.87 -13.50 -0.21
CA GLY A 420 -14.88 -12.55 -0.70
C GLY A 420 -15.49 -11.68 0.40
N PRO A 421 -15.84 -10.41 0.09
CA PRO A 421 -16.42 -9.49 1.06
C PRO A 421 -17.83 -9.91 1.52
N THR A 422 -18.59 -10.64 0.70
CA THR A 422 -19.88 -11.24 1.12
C THR A 422 -19.69 -12.20 2.31
N THR A 423 -18.61 -12.99 2.29
CA THR A 423 -18.24 -13.91 3.38
C THR A 423 -17.85 -13.13 4.64
N LEU A 424 -17.11 -12.04 4.49
CA LEU A 424 -16.76 -11.17 5.60
C LEU A 424 -18.00 -10.51 6.20
N ALA A 425 -18.94 -10.03 5.38
CA ALA A 425 -20.16 -9.39 5.84
C ALA A 425 -21.03 -10.33 6.69
N ILE A 426 -21.19 -11.60 6.29
CA ILE A 426 -21.96 -12.57 7.08
C ILE A 426 -21.26 -12.92 8.39
N ILE A 427 -19.92 -13.04 8.39
CA ILE A 427 -19.13 -13.24 9.61
C ILE A 427 -19.27 -12.03 10.55
N LEU A 428 -19.21 -10.82 10.02
CA LEU A 428 -19.37 -9.60 10.81
C LEU A 428 -20.79 -9.45 11.39
N SER A 429 -21.77 -10.13 10.80
CA SER A 429 -23.16 -10.15 11.24
C SER A 429 -23.45 -11.19 12.33
N ILE A 430 -22.51 -12.06 12.70
CA ILE A 430 -22.70 -13.13 13.70
C ILE A 430 -23.37 -12.64 15.00
N PRO A 431 -22.93 -11.54 15.66
CA PRO A 431 -23.58 -11.06 16.88
C PRO A 431 -25.08 -10.76 16.69
N LYS A 432 -25.45 -10.22 15.53
CA LYS A 432 -26.84 -9.94 15.17
C LYS A 432 -27.60 -11.23 14.88
N LEU A 433 -27.00 -12.19 14.17
CA LEU A 433 -27.61 -13.49 13.91
C LEU A 433 -27.92 -14.27 15.20
N ILE A 434 -27.07 -14.14 16.22
CA ILE A 434 -27.31 -14.71 17.56
C ILE A 434 -28.45 -13.95 18.25
N GLN A 435 -28.41 -12.62 18.24
CA GLN A 435 -29.44 -11.77 18.85
C GLN A 435 -30.84 -12.02 18.26
N ASP A 436 -30.92 -12.19 16.94
CA ASP A 436 -32.17 -12.42 16.20
C ASP A 436 -32.65 -13.88 16.33
N GLY A 437 -31.90 -14.75 17.02
CA GLY A 437 -32.27 -16.15 17.22
C GLY A 437 -32.21 -16.99 15.94
N ILE A 438 -31.33 -16.62 15.01
CA ILE A 438 -31.10 -17.36 13.75
C ILE A 438 -30.10 -18.49 13.99
N ILE A 439 -29.03 -18.20 14.75
CA ILE A 439 -28.00 -19.17 15.16
C ILE A 439 -27.79 -19.13 16.67
N ASP A 440 -27.32 -20.24 17.26
CA ASP A 440 -26.92 -20.32 18.65
C ASP A 440 -25.50 -19.77 18.89
N THR A 441 -25.05 -19.82 20.15
CA THR A 441 -23.71 -19.35 20.57
C THR A 441 -22.56 -20.25 20.08
N GLN A 442 -22.86 -21.37 19.41
CA GLN A 442 -21.89 -22.26 18.76
C GLN A 442 -21.98 -22.16 17.23
N GLY A 443 -22.74 -21.19 16.72
CA GLY A 443 -22.89 -20.95 15.29
C GLY A 443 -23.79 -21.95 14.58
N THR A 444 -24.58 -22.72 15.32
CA THR A 444 -25.54 -23.68 14.77
C THR A 444 -26.89 -23.01 14.55
N PRO A 445 -27.46 -23.07 13.33
CA PRO A 445 -28.78 -22.51 13.06
C PRO A 445 -29.91 -23.25 13.78
N PHE A 446 -30.89 -22.51 14.30
CA PHE A 446 -32.08 -23.10 14.95
C PHE A 446 -33.08 -23.68 13.94
N LYS A 447 -33.10 -23.13 12.72
CA LYS A 447 -34.01 -23.51 11.64
C LYS A 447 -33.26 -23.63 10.32
N ASN A 448 -33.76 -24.47 9.45
CA ASN A 448 -33.26 -24.57 8.08
C ASN A 448 -33.97 -23.55 7.18
N GLU A 449 -33.57 -22.28 7.29
CA GLU A 449 -34.12 -21.17 6.51
C GLU A 449 -33.03 -20.43 5.72
N LEU A 450 -33.48 -19.52 4.84
CA LEU A 450 -32.60 -18.64 4.07
C LEU A 450 -32.22 -17.42 4.91
N ILE A 451 -30.92 -17.13 4.97
CA ILE A 451 -30.37 -16.00 5.72
C ILE A 451 -29.97 -14.92 4.72
N TRP A 452 -30.63 -13.76 4.81
CA TRP A 452 -30.42 -12.60 3.95
C TRP A 452 -29.71 -11.50 4.72
N LEU A 453 -28.61 -10.98 4.17
CA LEU A 453 -28.02 -9.71 4.64
C LEU A 453 -28.64 -8.50 3.94
N LEU A 454 -28.82 -8.64 2.62
CA LEU A 454 -29.53 -7.74 1.71
C LEU A 454 -30.29 -8.61 0.71
N LYS A 455 -31.38 -8.09 0.12
CA LYS A 455 -32.19 -8.87 -0.83
C LYS A 455 -31.49 -9.06 -2.17
N GLU A 456 -30.58 -8.15 -2.49
CA GLU A 456 -29.77 -8.10 -3.69
C GLU A 456 -28.53 -9.00 -3.60
N ILE A 457 -28.18 -9.47 -2.39
CA ILE A 457 -27.11 -10.45 -2.19
C ILE A 457 -27.75 -11.84 -2.04
N PRO A 458 -27.28 -12.88 -2.76
CA PRO A 458 -27.80 -14.23 -2.62
C PRO A 458 -27.78 -14.71 -1.18
N ALA A 459 -28.89 -15.29 -0.73
CA ALA A 459 -29.01 -15.80 0.63
C ALA A 459 -28.14 -17.03 0.90
N TRP A 460 -27.71 -17.14 2.15
CA TRP A 460 -27.11 -18.37 2.66
C TRP A 460 -28.19 -19.35 3.07
N THR A 461 -28.01 -20.63 2.72
CA THR A 461 -28.74 -21.70 3.41
C THR A 461 -28.07 -21.98 4.75
N SER A 462 -28.85 -22.32 5.77
CA SER A 462 -28.36 -22.66 7.11
C SER A 462 -27.19 -23.67 7.12
N THR A 463 -27.17 -24.60 6.16
CA THR A 463 -26.15 -25.64 6.01
C THR A 463 -24.87 -25.20 5.30
N LYS A 464 -24.88 -24.02 4.66
CA LYS A 464 -23.78 -23.50 3.82
C LYS A 464 -23.20 -22.20 4.37
N LEU A 465 -23.36 -21.94 5.66
CA LEU A 465 -22.67 -20.84 6.32
C LEU A 465 -21.14 -21.08 6.29
N PRO A 466 -20.31 -20.02 6.24
CA PRO A 466 -18.86 -20.16 6.04
C PRO A 466 -18.14 -21.01 7.09
N TRP A 467 -18.68 -21.11 8.30
CA TRP A 467 -18.12 -21.88 9.41
C TRP A 467 -18.70 -23.30 9.54
N ARG A 468 -19.53 -23.77 8.60
CA ARG A 468 -20.15 -25.10 8.67
C ARG A 468 -19.23 -26.17 8.09
N CYS A 469 -19.01 -27.23 8.86
CA CYS A 469 -18.28 -28.43 8.46
C CYS A 469 -19.19 -29.66 8.67
N PRO A 470 -20.05 -30.02 7.69
CA PRO A 470 -20.96 -31.16 7.84
C PRO A 470 -20.19 -32.46 8.10
N GLY A 471 -20.56 -33.18 9.17
CA GLY A 471 -19.90 -34.43 9.57
C GLY A 471 -18.66 -34.24 10.44
N ASP A 472 -18.22 -33.00 10.71
CA ASP A 472 -17.07 -32.69 11.56
C ASP A 472 -17.39 -31.54 12.53
N SER A 473 -18.01 -31.91 13.66
CA SER A 473 -18.44 -30.93 14.68
C SER A 473 -17.27 -30.22 15.36
N LYS A 474 -16.12 -30.89 15.50
CA LYS A 474 -14.94 -30.32 16.17
C LYS A 474 -14.35 -29.19 15.33
N SER A 475 -14.15 -29.43 14.03
CA SER A 475 -13.66 -28.38 13.12
C SER A 475 -14.64 -27.23 12.99
N GLN A 476 -15.95 -27.49 13.00
CA GLN A 476 -16.96 -26.43 13.03
C GLN A 476 -16.85 -25.55 14.29
N GLU A 477 -16.74 -26.16 15.48
CA GLU A 477 -16.61 -25.43 16.75
C GLU A 477 -15.37 -24.55 16.75
N THR A 478 -14.23 -25.10 16.33
CA THR A 478 -12.97 -24.37 16.18
C THR A 478 -13.10 -23.21 15.18
N LEU A 479 -13.60 -23.48 13.98
CA LEU A 479 -13.74 -22.47 12.92
C LEU A 479 -14.70 -21.35 13.34
N PHE A 480 -15.84 -21.69 13.95
CA PHE A 480 -16.78 -20.73 14.51
C PHE A 480 -16.13 -19.88 15.61
N GLY A 481 -15.36 -20.51 16.52
CA GLY A 481 -14.61 -19.82 17.56
C GLY A 481 -13.65 -18.77 17.00
N HIS A 482 -12.92 -19.08 15.93
CA HIS A 482 -12.02 -18.12 15.28
C HIS A 482 -12.77 -16.95 14.65
N VAL A 483 -13.82 -17.20 13.84
CA VAL A 483 -14.58 -16.12 13.19
C VAL A 483 -15.34 -15.25 14.20
N PHE A 484 -15.85 -15.85 15.29
CA PHE A 484 -16.50 -15.13 16.38
C PHE A 484 -15.52 -14.19 17.09
N ARG A 485 -14.31 -14.67 17.40
CA ARG A 485 -13.28 -13.81 18.03
C ARG A 485 -12.77 -12.74 17.07
N MET A 486 -12.56 -13.06 15.80
CA MET A 486 -12.17 -12.07 14.77
C MET A 486 -13.15 -10.89 14.73
N ASN A 487 -14.46 -11.14 14.85
CA ASN A 487 -15.49 -10.10 14.88
C ASN A 487 -15.23 -9.03 15.97
N HIS A 488 -14.70 -9.43 17.12
CA HIS A 488 -14.31 -8.52 18.19
C HIS A 488 -13.15 -7.61 17.79
N PHE A 489 -12.12 -8.19 17.17
CA PHE A 489 -10.90 -7.46 16.79
C PHE A 489 -11.07 -6.55 15.60
N VAL A 490 -11.97 -6.85 14.66
CA VAL A 490 -12.20 -6.00 13.47
C VAL A 490 -12.54 -4.56 13.87
N LYS A 491 -13.27 -4.35 14.98
CA LYS A 491 -13.62 -3.01 15.48
C LYS A 491 -12.45 -2.27 16.13
N GLN A 492 -11.43 -3.00 16.56
CA GLN A 492 -10.27 -2.49 17.31
C GLN A 492 -9.02 -2.36 16.44
N CYS A 493 -8.98 -3.06 15.32
CA CYS A 493 -7.91 -2.94 14.34
C CYS A 493 -7.92 -1.56 13.70
N ASN A 494 -6.71 -1.08 13.36
CA ASN A 494 -6.52 0.18 12.67
C ASN A 494 -7.01 0.09 11.22
N TRP A 495 -6.85 -1.08 10.59
CA TRP A 495 -7.26 -1.30 9.21
C TRP A 495 -7.91 -2.68 9.02
N LEU A 496 -8.96 -2.70 8.20
CA LEU A 496 -9.57 -3.91 7.67
C LEU A 496 -9.40 -3.89 6.15
N ILE A 497 -8.55 -4.77 5.64
CA ILE A 497 -8.14 -4.81 4.24
C ILE A 497 -8.77 -6.04 3.60
N CYS A 498 -9.28 -5.92 2.37
CA CYS A 498 -9.87 -7.01 1.63
C CYS A 498 -9.25 -7.13 0.24
N ASN A 499 -8.93 -8.36 -0.16
CA ASN A 499 -8.54 -8.68 -1.53
C ASN A 499 -9.81 -8.73 -2.40
N SER A 500 -10.37 -7.57 -2.75
CA SER A 500 -11.45 -7.40 -3.75
C SER A 500 -11.36 -5.97 -4.31
N PHE A 501 -12.25 -5.60 -5.22
CA PHE A 501 -12.40 -4.25 -5.77
C PHE A 501 -13.87 -3.82 -5.81
N TYR A 502 -14.12 -2.51 -5.78
CA TYR A 502 -15.45 -1.97 -5.52
C TYR A 502 -16.49 -2.36 -6.56
N GLU A 503 -16.12 -2.34 -7.83
CA GLU A 503 -17.02 -2.63 -8.95
C GLU A 503 -17.51 -4.08 -8.95
N LEU A 504 -16.74 -5.01 -8.39
CA LEU A 504 -17.16 -6.41 -8.25
C LEU A 504 -18.18 -6.61 -7.13
N ASP A 505 -17.97 -5.95 -5.98
CA ASP A 505 -18.64 -6.29 -4.72
C ASP A 505 -19.24 -5.09 -3.96
N SER A 506 -19.61 -4.03 -4.66
CA SER A 506 -20.08 -2.78 -4.01
C SER A 506 -21.17 -3.00 -2.94
N LEU A 507 -22.13 -3.90 -3.19
CA LEU A 507 -23.19 -4.24 -2.24
C LEU A 507 -22.64 -4.81 -0.92
N ALA A 508 -21.71 -5.77 -0.99
CA ALA A 508 -21.13 -6.40 0.18
C ALA A 508 -20.14 -5.47 0.89
N LEU A 509 -19.34 -4.71 0.13
CA LEU A 509 -18.38 -3.74 0.68
C LEU A 509 -19.09 -2.61 1.43
N ASN A 510 -20.23 -2.12 0.92
CA ASN A 510 -21.03 -1.09 1.59
C ASN A 510 -21.63 -1.55 2.94
N LEU A 511 -21.76 -2.86 3.18
CA LEU A 511 -22.19 -3.40 4.46
C LEU A 511 -21.09 -3.39 5.53
N ILE A 512 -19.82 -3.24 5.12
CA ILE A 512 -18.67 -3.39 6.00
C ILE A 512 -18.04 -2.01 6.25
N PRO A 513 -18.22 -1.41 7.44
CA PRO A 513 -17.68 -0.10 7.72
C PRO A 513 -16.15 -0.12 7.76
N LYS A 514 -15.50 0.92 7.22
CA LYS A 514 -14.05 1.14 7.24
C LYS A 514 -13.22 0.08 6.51
N ILE A 515 -13.82 -0.70 5.61
CA ILE A 515 -13.08 -1.65 4.77
C ILE A 515 -12.28 -0.91 3.69
N THR A 516 -11.01 -1.26 3.56
CA THR A 516 -10.14 -0.86 2.45
C THR A 516 -9.98 -2.05 1.51
N HIS A 517 -10.22 -1.84 0.23
CA HIS A 517 -10.13 -2.88 -0.78
C HIS A 517 -8.89 -2.62 -1.63
N VAL A 518 -8.02 -3.63 -1.75
CA VAL A 518 -6.69 -3.54 -2.41
C VAL A 518 -6.51 -4.56 -3.53
N GLY A 519 -7.59 -5.26 -3.89
CA GLY A 519 -7.58 -6.28 -4.92
C GLY A 519 -7.85 -5.72 -6.32
N PRO A 520 -7.73 -6.59 -7.35
CA PRO A 520 -7.26 -7.96 -7.24
C PRO A 520 -5.73 -8.00 -7.06
N LEU A 521 -5.25 -8.76 -6.06
CA LEU A 521 -3.82 -8.98 -5.84
C LEU A 521 -3.27 -9.96 -6.90
N LEU A 522 -2.83 -9.41 -8.03
CA LEU A 522 -2.27 -10.14 -9.18
C LEU A 522 -0.79 -9.80 -9.37
N LEU A 523 -0.05 -10.74 -9.95
CA LEU A 523 1.37 -10.59 -10.27
C LEU A 523 1.72 -10.93 -11.72
N ALA A 524 0.74 -11.26 -12.57
CA ALA A 524 0.92 -11.68 -13.97
C ALA A 524 1.86 -10.79 -14.81
N ASN A 525 2.01 -9.50 -14.46
CA ASN A 525 2.87 -8.54 -15.17
C ASN A 525 4.29 -8.39 -14.60
N GLN A 526 4.61 -9.00 -13.45
CA GLN A 526 5.96 -9.00 -12.89
C GLN A 526 6.71 -10.23 -13.39
N SER A 527 7.73 -10.01 -14.21
CA SER A 527 8.49 -11.07 -14.87
C SER A 527 9.13 -12.03 -13.87
N GLY A 528 8.56 -13.24 -13.75
CA GLY A 528 9.27 -14.45 -13.34
C GLY A 528 9.34 -14.78 -11.85
N SER A 529 8.27 -14.65 -11.06
CA SER A 529 8.34 -15.13 -9.66
C SER A 529 7.12 -15.90 -9.17
N TYR A 530 7.44 -17.07 -8.61
CA TYR A 530 6.59 -18.13 -8.07
C TYR A 530 6.06 -17.78 -6.66
N ILE A 531 5.50 -16.58 -6.51
CA ILE A 531 5.35 -15.94 -5.21
C ILE A 531 4.23 -16.56 -4.37
N GLY A 532 4.60 -17.10 -3.20
CA GLY A 532 3.65 -17.61 -2.21
C GLY A 532 2.98 -18.94 -2.58
N SER A 533 3.54 -19.67 -3.57
CA SER A 533 3.11 -21.04 -3.90
C SER A 533 3.80 -22.07 -3.01
N PHE A 534 3.04 -23.02 -2.48
CA PHE A 534 3.57 -24.19 -1.76
C PHE A 534 4.20 -25.23 -2.69
N TRP A 535 3.85 -25.21 -3.98
CA TRP A 535 4.33 -26.17 -4.97
C TRP A 535 5.03 -25.47 -6.14
N PRO A 536 6.10 -26.07 -6.69
CA PRO A 536 6.75 -25.56 -7.90
C PRO A 536 5.79 -25.58 -9.10
N GLU A 537 5.71 -24.47 -9.83
CA GLU A 537 4.87 -24.37 -11.02
C GLU A 537 5.52 -25.03 -12.24
N ASP A 538 4.75 -25.86 -12.96
CA ASP A 538 5.14 -26.44 -14.24
C ASP A 538 4.89 -25.44 -15.39
N SER A 539 5.84 -24.52 -15.57
CA SER A 539 5.81 -23.55 -16.67
C SER A 539 5.82 -24.18 -18.07
N THR A 540 6.17 -25.47 -18.20
CA THR A 540 6.20 -26.13 -19.50
C THR A 540 4.79 -26.31 -20.10
N CYS A 541 3.73 -26.14 -19.30
CA CYS A 541 2.35 -26.07 -19.81
C CYS A 541 2.13 -24.84 -20.71
N LEU A 542 2.83 -23.72 -20.47
CA LEU A 542 2.69 -22.50 -21.27
C LEU A 542 3.13 -22.73 -22.71
N SER A 543 4.29 -23.36 -22.91
CA SER A 543 4.77 -23.75 -24.25
C SER A 543 3.86 -24.76 -24.96
N TRP A 544 2.99 -25.45 -24.23
CA TRP A 544 1.96 -26.29 -24.83
C TRP A 544 0.71 -25.50 -25.17
N LEU A 545 0.31 -24.52 -24.34
CA LEU A 545 -0.77 -23.58 -24.64
C LEU A 545 -0.47 -22.74 -25.89
N ASP A 546 0.79 -22.33 -26.11
CA ASP A 546 1.24 -21.61 -27.30
C ASP A 546 0.90 -22.32 -28.63
N LYS A 547 0.75 -23.65 -28.57
CA LYS A 547 0.46 -24.50 -29.75
C LYS A 547 -1.04 -24.70 -29.97
N GLN A 548 -1.89 -24.18 -29.09
CA GLN A 548 -3.33 -24.40 -29.09
C GLN A 548 -4.03 -23.24 -29.80
N PRO A 549 -5.16 -23.49 -30.49
CA PRO A 549 -5.99 -22.41 -31.03
C PRO A 549 -6.47 -21.44 -29.94
N MET A 550 -6.69 -20.19 -30.31
CA MET A 550 -7.27 -19.18 -29.42
C MET A 550 -8.63 -19.63 -28.88
N GLY A 551 -8.87 -19.43 -27.59
CA GLY A 551 -10.14 -19.77 -26.93
C GLY A 551 -10.57 -21.23 -27.07
N SER A 552 -9.63 -22.19 -27.07
CA SER A 552 -9.90 -23.63 -27.20
C SER A 552 -9.70 -24.45 -25.93
N ILE A 553 -8.94 -23.94 -24.95
CA ILE A 553 -8.50 -24.71 -23.78
C ILE A 553 -9.47 -24.59 -22.61
N ILE A 554 -9.91 -25.75 -22.14
CA ILE A 554 -10.58 -25.88 -20.84
C ILE A 554 -9.49 -26.00 -19.77
N TYR A 555 -9.36 -24.99 -18.92
CA TYR A 555 -8.48 -25.06 -17.77
C TYR A 555 -9.25 -25.62 -16.57
N ALA A 556 -8.77 -26.67 -15.93
CA ALA A 556 -9.38 -27.29 -14.76
C ALA A 556 -8.41 -27.26 -13.57
N SER A 557 -8.82 -26.59 -12.49
CA SER A 557 -8.07 -26.53 -11.22
C SER A 557 -9.00 -26.33 -10.03
N PHE A 558 -8.84 -27.17 -9.01
CA PHE A 558 -9.72 -27.20 -7.83
C PHE A 558 -9.02 -26.77 -6.54
N GLY A 559 -7.87 -26.11 -6.67
CA GLY A 559 -7.06 -25.62 -5.54
C GLY A 559 -6.36 -26.73 -4.74
N GLY A 560 -5.56 -26.34 -3.76
CA GLY A 560 -4.72 -27.25 -2.97
C GLY A 560 -5.40 -27.90 -1.76
N THR A 561 -6.71 -27.70 -1.56
CA THR A 561 -7.46 -28.17 -0.38
C THR A 561 -8.73 -28.95 -0.73
N SER A 562 -9.06 -29.11 -2.01
CA SER A 562 -10.27 -29.84 -2.41
C SER A 562 -9.98 -31.35 -2.47
N ILE A 563 -10.75 -32.15 -1.72
CA ILE A 563 -10.58 -33.61 -1.68
C ILE A 563 -11.74 -34.24 -2.46
N PHE A 564 -11.45 -34.78 -3.64
CA PHE A 564 -12.44 -35.56 -4.38
C PHE A 564 -12.34 -37.03 -3.98
N ASN A 565 -13.48 -37.71 -3.85
CA ASN A 565 -13.47 -39.16 -3.82
C ASN A 565 -13.12 -39.70 -5.21
N GLN A 566 -12.69 -40.97 -5.28
CA GLN A 566 -12.25 -41.58 -6.54
C GLN A 566 -13.32 -41.50 -7.63
N GLN A 567 -14.58 -41.82 -7.28
CA GLN A 567 -15.70 -41.77 -8.23
C GLN A 567 -15.84 -40.39 -8.88
N GLN A 568 -15.69 -39.32 -8.11
CA GLN A 568 -15.84 -37.98 -8.63
C GLN A 568 -14.68 -37.55 -9.54
N LEU A 569 -13.45 -38.02 -9.24
CA LEU A 569 -12.28 -37.84 -10.11
C LEU A 569 -12.44 -38.60 -11.43
N ASP A 570 -12.95 -39.83 -11.37
CA ASP A 570 -13.20 -40.66 -12.55
C ASP A 570 -14.22 -39.98 -13.48
N GLU A 571 -15.33 -39.48 -12.94
CA GLU A 571 -16.35 -38.74 -13.71
C GLU A 571 -15.81 -37.44 -14.30
N LEU A 572 -14.95 -36.71 -13.59
CA LEU A 572 -14.30 -35.52 -14.13
C LEU A 572 -13.40 -35.88 -15.31
N ALA A 573 -12.56 -36.91 -15.18
CA ALA A 573 -11.66 -37.37 -16.23
C ALA A 573 -12.44 -37.85 -17.46
N LEU A 574 -13.49 -38.66 -17.26
CA LEU A 574 -14.38 -39.11 -18.33
C LEU A 574 -15.12 -37.94 -18.99
N GLY A 575 -15.57 -36.95 -18.24
CA GLY A 575 -16.19 -35.74 -18.77
C GLY A 575 -15.24 -34.92 -19.65
N LEU A 576 -13.98 -34.75 -19.22
CA LEU A 576 -12.93 -34.10 -20.00
C LEU A 576 -12.53 -34.92 -21.24
N GLU A 577 -12.63 -36.24 -21.20
CA GLU A 577 -12.40 -37.11 -22.37
C GLU A 577 -13.57 -36.99 -23.38
N LEU A 578 -14.81 -37.05 -22.88
CA LEU A 578 -16.04 -37.02 -23.67
C LEU A 578 -16.24 -35.73 -24.46
N ILE A 579 -15.80 -34.59 -23.93
CA ILE A 579 -15.98 -33.30 -24.59
C ILE A 579 -15.14 -33.17 -25.86
N GLY A 580 -14.05 -33.95 -25.98
CA GLY A 580 -13.17 -33.96 -27.16
C GLY A 580 -12.45 -32.64 -27.46
N GLN A 581 -12.49 -31.69 -26.52
CA GLN A 581 -11.82 -30.40 -26.59
C GLN A 581 -10.48 -30.46 -25.85
N PRO A 582 -9.48 -29.67 -26.25
CA PRO A 582 -8.22 -29.68 -25.54
C PRO A 582 -8.34 -29.04 -24.16
N PHE A 583 -7.65 -29.62 -23.18
CA PHE A 583 -7.77 -29.22 -21.77
C PHE A 583 -6.44 -29.28 -21.03
N LEU A 584 -6.30 -28.42 -20.03
CA LEU A 584 -5.19 -28.43 -19.07
C LEU A 584 -5.76 -28.68 -17.68
N TRP A 585 -5.39 -29.79 -17.07
CA TRP A 585 -5.87 -30.18 -15.74
C TRP A 585 -4.73 -30.20 -14.71
N VAL A 586 -4.93 -29.50 -13.61
CA VAL A 586 -4.03 -29.50 -12.45
C VAL A 586 -4.44 -30.61 -11.49
N VAL A 587 -3.53 -31.55 -11.23
CA VAL A 587 -3.72 -32.66 -10.28
C VAL A 587 -2.54 -32.70 -9.33
N GLN A 588 -2.79 -32.35 -8.07
CA GLN A 588 -1.76 -32.29 -7.04
C GLN A 588 -1.21 -33.69 -6.69
N SER A 589 0.10 -33.83 -6.53
CA SER A 589 0.76 -35.10 -6.19
C SER A 589 0.32 -35.68 -4.85
N ASP A 590 -0.01 -34.83 -3.88
CA ASP A 590 -0.27 -35.25 -2.49
C ASP A 590 -1.64 -35.96 -2.33
N ILE A 591 -2.53 -35.82 -3.32
CA ILE A 591 -3.82 -36.54 -3.38
C ILE A 591 -3.76 -37.82 -4.23
N ILE A 592 -2.61 -38.11 -4.86
CA ILE A 592 -2.42 -39.29 -5.69
C ILE A 592 -2.10 -40.50 -4.81
N ASN A 593 -3.10 -41.35 -4.61
CA ASN A 593 -2.87 -42.71 -4.12
C ASN A 593 -2.47 -43.65 -5.28
N GLU A 594 -2.03 -44.87 -4.97
CA GLU A 594 -1.59 -45.85 -5.98
C GLU A 594 -2.66 -46.10 -7.06
N ALA A 595 -3.93 -46.20 -6.67
CA ALA A 595 -5.03 -46.42 -7.61
C ALA A 595 -5.26 -45.23 -8.57
N LEU A 596 -5.18 -43.99 -8.06
CA LEU A 596 -5.29 -42.78 -8.86
C LEU A 596 -4.07 -42.64 -9.78
N PHE A 597 -2.88 -43.04 -9.33
CA PHE A 597 -1.68 -43.03 -10.16
C PHE A 597 -1.84 -43.95 -11.38
N GLU A 598 -2.24 -45.21 -11.18
CA GLU A 598 -2.47 -46.17 -12.26
C GLU A 598 -3.56 -45.67 -13.24
N PHE A 599 -4.66 -45.12 -12.71
CA PHE A 599 -5.71 -44.54 -13.53
C PHE A 599 -5.19 -43.37 -14.39
N LEU A 600 -4.45 -42.44 -13.77
CA LEU A 600 -3.90 -41.26 -14.46
C LEU A 600 -2.88 -41.65 -15.52
N ASP A 601 -2.09 -42.71 -15.33
CA ASP A 601 -1.14 -43.20 -16.32
C ASP A 601 -1.85 -43.72 -17.58
N GLY A 602 -2.87 -44.57 -17.39
CA GLY A 602 -3.75 -45.02 -18.47
C GLY A 602 -4.49 -43.86 -19.15
N PHE A 603 -4.93 -42.86 -18.38
CA PHE A 603 -5.62 -41.68 -18.89
C PHE A 603 -4.69 -40.77 -19.72
N ARG A 604 -3.47 -40.51 -19.26
CA ARG A 604 -2.45 -39.72 -19.99
C ARG A 604 -2.21 -40.25 -21.40
N THR A 605 -2.22 -41.58 -21.55
CA THR A 605 -2.08 -42.22 -22.87
C THR A 605 -3.27 -41.93 -23.78
N ARG A 606 -4.51 -41.96 -23.26
CA ARG A 606 -5.72 -41.69 -24.04
C ARG A 606 -5.84 -40.24 -24.49
N ILE A 607 -5.38 -39.31 -23.66
CA ILE A 607 -5.52 -37.86 -23.91
C ILE A 607 -4.31 -37.24 -24.61
N ALA A 608 -3.25 -37.98 -24.91
CA ALA A 608 -1.95 -37.45 -25.33
C ALA A 608 -2.00 -36.41 -26.48
N ASN A 609 -3.02 -36.47 -27.34
CA ASN A 609 -3.19 -35.58 -28.48
C ASN A 609 -4.01 -34.30 -28.19
N HIS A 610 -4.71 -34.20 -27.05
CA HIS A 610 -5.61 -33.08 -26.76
C HIS A 610 -5.63 -32.63 -25.29
N GLY A 611 -5.23 -33.46 -24.33
CA GLY A 611 -5.20 -33.11 -22.90
C GLY A 611 -3.78 -33.02 -22.35
N ARG A 612 -3.60 -32.17 -21.34
CA ARG A 612 -2.37 -32.09 -20.56
C ARG A 612 -2.67 -32.08 -19.07
N ILE A 613 -1.91 -32.88 -18.30
CA ILE A 613 -2.02 -32.94 -16.84
C ILE A 613 -0.70 -32.53 -16.23
N VAL A 614 -0.76 -31.54 -15.33
CA VAL A 614 0.40 -31.01 -14.59
C VAL A 614 0.13 -31.06 -13.09
N ASN A 615 1.21 -31.07 -12.30
CA ASN A 615 1.09 -31.11 -10.84
C ASN A 615 0.57 -29.76 -10.28
N TRP A 616 1.20 -28.67 -10.75
CA TRP A 616 0.84 -27.31 -10.38
C TRP A 616 1.10 -26.39 -11.57
N ALA A 617 0.16 -25.52 -11.91
CA ALA A 617 0.27 -24.63 -13.07
C ALA A 617 0.51 -23.18 -12.63
N PRO A 618 1.23 -22.36 -13.44
CA PRO A 618 1.27 -20.91 -13.28
C PRO A 618 -0.10 -20.31 -13.62
N GLN A 619 -1.07 -20.44 -12.69
CA GLN A 619 -2.50 -20.26 -12.95
C GLN A 619 -2.83 -18.89 -13.55
N GLU A 620 -2.24 -17.80 -13.04
CA GLU A 620 -2.45 -16.46 -13.59
C GLU A 620 -2.05 -16.38 -15.07
N GLN A 621 -0.91 -16.98 -15.44
CA GLN A 621 -0.41 -16.98 -16.81
C GLN A 621 -1.26 -17.88 -17.71
N VAL A 622 -1.73 -19.02 -17.18
CA VAL A 622 -2.67 -19.90 -17.90
C VAL A 622 -3.99 -19.17 -18.18
N LEU A 623 -4.56 -18.50 -17.18
CA LEU A 623 -5.81 -17.75 -17.33
C LEU A 623 -5.65 -16.55 -18.28
N ALA A 624 -4.50 -15.88 -18.24
CA ALA A 624 -4.17 -14.78 -19.16
C ALA A 624 -3.87 -15.26 -20.60
N HIS A 625 -3.61 -16.56 -20.80
CA HIS A 625 -3.18 -17.08 -22.09
C HIS A 625 -4.32 -17.02 -23.13
N PRO A 626 -4.10 -16.51 -24.35
CA PRO A 626 -5.16 -16.36 -25.37
C PRO A 626 -5.85 -17.66 -25.80
N SER A 627 -5.22 -18.82 -25.57
CA SER A 627 -5.82 -20.13 -25.84
C SER A 627 -6.88 -20.54 -24.82
N THR A 628 -6.92 -19.94 -23.64
CA THR A 628 -7.83 -20.35 -22.56
C THR A 628 -9.26 -19.92 -22.88
N ALA A 629 -10.17 -20.90 -22.93
CA ALA A 629 -11.57 -20.73 -23.29
C ALA A 629 -12.45 -20.56 -22.06
N CYS A 630 -12.25 -21.39 -21.05
CA CYS A 630 -13.01 -21.37 -19.80
C CYS A 630 -12.22 -22.00 -18.66
N PHE A 631 -12.66 -21.71 -17.44
CA PHE A 631 -12.05 -22.19 -16.20
C PHE A 631 -13.04 -23.03 -15.39
N LEU A 632 -12.80 -24.33 -15.33
CA LEU A 632 -13.44 -25.24 -14.39
C LEU A 632 -12.78 -25.12 -13.01
N SER A 633 -13.52 -24.55 -12.06
CA SER A 633 -12.97 -24.12 -10.77
C SER A 633 -13.86 -24.50 -9.59
N HIS A 634 -13.22 -24.73 -8.44
CA HIS A 634 -13.85 -24.97 -7.14
C HIS A 634 -14.46 -23.71 -6.48
N CYS A 635 -14.46 -22.56 -7.15
CA CYS A 635 -14.99 -21.28 -6.63
C CYS A 635 -14.17 -20.67 -5.47
N GLY A 636 -12.89 -20.99 -5.35
CA GLY A 636 -11.98 -20.30 -4.42
C GLY A 636 -11.80 -18.83 -4.82
N TRP A 637 -11.82 -17.92 -3.83
CA TRP A 637 -11.88 -16.47 -4.09
C TRP A 637 -10.72 -15.92 -4.92
N ASN A 638 -9.48 -16.33 -4.63
CA ASN A 638 -8.33 -15.89 -5.42
C ASN A 638 -8.46 -16.34 -6.89
N SER A 639 -8.87 -17.58 -7.13
CA SER A 639 -9.11 -18.12 -8.48
C SER A 639 -10.27 -17.40 -9.19
N THR A 640 -11.30 -16.98 -8.45
CA THR A 640 -12.37 -16.12 -8.96
C THR A 640 -11.81 -14.77 -9.42
N LEU A 641 -11.02 -14.09 -8.59
CA LEU A 641 -10.41 -12.81 -8.95
C LEU A 641 -9.49 -12.93 -10.16
N GLU A 642 -8.64 -13.96 -10.21
CA GLU A 642 -7.74 -14.22 -11.32
C GLU A 642 -8.51 -14.44 -12.63
N GLY A 643 -9.53 -15.31 -12.64
CA GLY A 643 -10.29 -15.58 -13.86
C GLY A 643 -11.14 -14.39 -14.34
N ILE A 644 -11.76 -13.64 -13.41
CA ILE A 644 -12.52 -12.42 -13.74
C ILE A 644 -11.59 -11.37 -14.35
N SER A 645 -10.42 -11.17 -13.74
CA SER A 645 -9.44 -10.18 -14.21
C SER A 645 -8.89 -10.49 -15.60
N MET A 646 -8.84 -11.78 -15.97
CA MET A 646 -8.41 -12.23 -17.29
C MET A 646 -9.57 -12.41 -18.28
N GLY A 647 -10.81 -12.13 -17.87
CA GLY A 647 -12.00 -12.26 -18.73
C GLY A 647 -12.36 -13.69 -19.10
N VAL A 648 -11.98 -14.68 -18.28
CA VAL A 648 -12.22 -16.10 -18.54
C VAL A 648 -13.56 -16.55 -17.94
N PRO A 649 -14.49 -17.10 -18.75
CA PRO A 649 -15.74 -17.69 -18.26
C PRO A 649 -15.51 -18.89 -17.35
N PHE A 650 -16.40 -19.11 -16.37
CA PHE A 650 -16.26 -20.17 -15.39
C PHE A 650 -17.26 -21.32 -15.56
N LEU A 651 -16.81 -22.52 -15.21
CA LEU A 651 -17.66 -23.64 -14.85
C LEU A 651 -17.42 -23.95 -13.37
N TRP A 652 -18.44 -23.79 -12.54
CA TRP A 652 -18.29 -23.80 -11.09
C TRP A 652 -18.60 -25.15 -10.46
N TRP A 653 -17.72 -25.58 -9.56
CA TRP A 653 -17.87 -26.80 -8.76
C TRP A 653 -17.53 -26.54 -7.28
N PRO A 654 -18.40 -25.82 -6.54
CA PRO A 654 -18.12 -25.52 -5.14
C PRO A 654 -18.15 -26.79 -4.28
N TYR A 655 -17.25 -26.87 -3.32
CA TYR A 655 -17.09 -28.02 -2.43
C TYR A 655 -17.40 -27.68 -0.97
N PHE A 656 -16.85 -26.59 -0.43
CA PHE A 656 -16.98 -26.26 0.99
C PHE A 656 -16.98 -24.75 1.28
N THR A 657 -17.38 -24.40 2.50
CA THR A 657 -17.29 -23.05 3.08
C THR A 657 -17.87 -21.96 2.17
N ASN A 658 -17.10 -20.92 1.87
CA ASN A 658 -17.51 -19.75 1.11
C ASN A 658 -17.65 -20.00 -0.40
N GLN A 659 -17.19 -21.14 -0.91
CA GLN A 659 -17.26 -21.45 -2.35
C GLN A 659 -18.69 -21.48 -2.87
N PHE A 660 -19.65 -21.94 -2.06
CA PHE A 660 -21.06 -21.92 -2.42
C PHE A 660 -21.57 -20.49 -2.60
N GLN A 661 -21.15 -19.57 -1.73
CA GLN A 661 -21.53 -18.17 -1.84
C GLN A 661 -20.85 -17.51 -3.03
N ASN A 662 -19.56 -17.76 -3.24
CA ASN A 662 -18.83 -17.23 -4.39
C ASN A 662 -19.51 -17.67 -5.70
N LYS A 663 -19.90 -18.94 -5.83
CA LYS A 663 -20.68 -19.43 -6.97
C LYS A 663 -21.97 -18.62 -7.15
N SER A 664 -22.82 -18.58 -6.13
CA SER A 664 -24.12 -17.91 -6.25
C SER A 664 -23.97 -16.43 -6.56
N TYR A 665 -22.99 -15.77 -5.95
CA TYR A 665 -22.75 -14.36 -6.21
C TYR A 665 -22.32 -14.12 -7.67
N ILE A 666 -21.38 -14.90 -8.20
CA ILE A 666 -20.90 -14.72 -9.59
C ILE A 666 -21.92 -15.19 -10.64
N CYS A 667 -22.79 -16.14 -10.32
CA CYS A 667 -23.79 -16.64 -11.27
C CYS A 667 -25.11 -15.85 -11.27
N ASP A 668 -25.50 -15.32 -10.12
CA ASP A 668 -26.87 -14.85 -9.89
C ASP A 668 -26.99 -13.32 -9.71
N VAL A 669 -25.86 -12.60 -9.57
CA VAL A 669 -25.75 -11.13 -9.45
C VAL A 669 -24.99 -10.58 -10.66
#